data_AF-A0A8H3CE75-F1
#
_entry.id   AF-A0A8H3CE75-F1
#
_cell.length_a   1.000
_cell.length_b   1.000
_cell.length_c   1.000
_cell.angle_alpha   90.00
_cell.angle_beta   90.00
_cell.angle_gamma   90.00
#
_symmetry.space_group_name_H-M   'P 1'
#
loop_
_entity.id
_entity.type
_entity.pdbx_description
1 polymer ?
#
loop_
_entity_poly.entity_id
_entity_poly.type
_entity_poly.pdbx_seq_one_letter_code
_entity_poly.pdbx_strand_id
1 'polypeptide(L)'
;MPGTLASKYESWKKLQELYDQQKEQIVLKNLFANDPKRFAKFSREYTDADDASTTFLLDYSKNLINDTVLAELFALVREAGVEGARDAMFAGEHINTSEDRSVLHTALRNFSNNFVKEAGADEVPGVREHMKQFSEEVRSGKWTGYTGKKIESIVNIGIGGSDLGPVMVTEALKPYAKRDLKAHFVSNIDGTHMAETLRLCNPETTLFIVASKTFTTQETITNAQTAKAWFLKSAKDIKHVAKHFVALSTNTKEVTAFGIAEENMFQFWDWVGGRYSLWSAIGLSIALVIGYDNFEQLLRGAAGMDQHFRTTKLEDNLPVIMAVIGIWYNDFYGSQTHALLPYDQYLYKFADYFQQGDMESNGKSVTKDGNRVDYETGPIIWGAAGTNGQHSFYQLVHQGTKLIPADFIAPATTHNPLGDTGDSSRHHRILLSNFFAQPEALAFGKTEEQVRKELGSGASEALIKSKVFEGNRPSNSIIFPLLTPSTLGALIALYEHKIFVQGMVWGINSFDQMGVELGKVLAKAILAQLGSPKDVKNHDSSTTGLIHYYQKYRKEGIPPSCIDKQFPEQDSRDNVCPSWLSICVHVTTSDSAADSRTYHTLLQGRDKMSLPSITSIANSKDTSRTSPLAQALATLFEPSEILYAKVVPNLSLPPSITYPSLIESAITFILSLPLEDQAQFIAGHPRIGEVSNLSALSAAEQAKYATPPEVLQRLKELNEAYEKCYPGLVYITFVNGRARAEIVPEMEEAVAGEPMQVGGEEWTRELRRAVTDVGKIAKSRLGKLVIGPD
;
A
#
# COMPACT_ATOMS: atom_id res chain seq x y z
N MET A 1 -37.71 -7.73 8.55
CA MET A 1 -37.21 -6.44 8.04
C MET A 1 -37.59 -6.28 6.58
N PRO A 2 -37.97 -5.09 6.10
CA PRO A 2 -38.39 -4.91 4.71
C PRO A 2 -37.20 -5.02 3.75
N GLY A 3 -37.27 -5.85 2.72
CA GLY A 3 -36.42 -5.79 1.52
C GLY A 3 -37.05 -4.91 0.43
N THR A 4 -37.78 -3.88 0.85
CA THR A 4 -38.47 -2.93 -0.03
C THR A 4 -37.44 -2.14 -0.83
N LEU A 5 -37.73 -1.95 -2.12
CA LEU A 5 -36.90 -1.13 -2.99
C LEU A 5 -36.88 0.32 -2.47
N ALA A 6 -35.69 0.88 -2.29
CA ALA A 6 -35.51 2.24 -1.76
C ALA A 6 -36.25 3.30 -2.59
N SER A 7 -36.28 3.11 -3.92
CA SER A 7 -37.03 3.94 -4.88
C SER A 7 -38.54 4.02 -4.63
N LYS A 8 -39.11 3.09 -3.83
CA LYS A 8 -40.53 3.09 -3.48
C LYS A 8 -40.87 3.94 -2.27
N TYR A 9 -39.89 4.30 -1.44
CA TYR A 9 -40.12 5.16 -0.29
C TYR A 9 -40.56 6.56 -0.73
N GLU A 10 -41.52 7.14 -0.01
CA GLU A 10 -42.01 8.50 -0.32
C GLU A 10 -40.91 9.54 -0.09
N SER A 11 -40.09 9.35 0.96
CA SER A 11 -38.94 10.22 1.21
C SER A 11 -37.90 10.15 0.09
N TRP A 12 -37.73 9.00 -0.57
CA TRP A 12 -36.82 8.86 -1.71
C TRP A 12 -37.30 9.67 -2.91
N LYS A 13 -38.59 9.58 -3.24
CA LYS A 13 -39.20 10.38 -4.31
C LYS A 13 -39.05 11.88 -4.03
N LYS A 14 -39.28 12.28 -2.79
CA LYS A 14 -39.10 13.67 -2.36
C LYS A 14 -37.64 14.13 -2.43
N LEU A 15 -36.67 13.28 -2.10
CA LEU A 15 -35.25 13.58 -2.30
C LEU A 15 -34.91 13.76 -3.78
N GLN A 16 -35.49 12.96 -4.66
CA GLN A 16 -35.33 13.12 -6.12
C GLN A 16 -35.89 14.46 -6.58
N GLU A 17 -37.09 14.84 -6.12
CA GLU A 17 -37.68 16.16 -6.40
C GLU A 17 -36.79 17.31 -5.90
N LEU A 18 -36.26 17.20 -4.67
CA LEU A 18 -35.35 18.19 -4.10
C LEU A 18 -34.05 18.29 -4.93
N TYR A 19 -33.49 17.16 -5.36
CA TYR A 19 -32.32 17.12 -6.22
C TYR A 19 -32.60 17.84 -7.55
N ASP A 20 -33.67 17.47 -8.25
CA ASP A 20 -34.01 18.03 -9.55
C ASP A 20 -34.30 19.53 -9.50
N GLN A 21 -34.87 20.03 -8.39
CA GLN A 21 -35.20 21.44 -8.21
C GLN A 21 -34.01 22.29 -7.72
N GLN A 22 -33.14 21.74 -6.87
CA GLN A 22 -32.21 22.55 -6.07
C GLN A 22 -30.74 22.33 -6.39
N LYS A 23 -30.34 21.25 -7.10
CA LYS A 23 -28.91 20.88 -7.26
C LYS A 23 -28.02 22.01 -7.82
N GLU A 24 -28.54 22.83 -8.73
CA GLU A 24 -27.81 23.96 -9.32
C GLU A 24 -27.70 25.16 -8.36
N GLN A 25 -28.58 25.26 -7.36
CA GLN A 25 -28.62 26.33 -6.36
C GLN A 25 -27.75 26.02 -5.14
N ILE A 26 -27.45 24.74 -4.90
CA ILE A 26 -26.61 24.26 -3.81
C ILE A 26 -25.13 24.44 -4.18
N VAL A 27 -24.62 25.64 -3.90
CA VAL A 27 -23.22 26.03 -4.12
C VAL A 27 -22.56 26.30 -2.77
N LEU A 28 -21.52 25.53 -2.42
CA LEU A 28 -20.83 25.59 -1.13
C LEU A 28 -20.41 27.01 -0.76
N LYS A 29 -19.82 27.76 -1.71
CA LYS A 29 -19.41 29.15 -1.49
C LYS A 29 -20.59 30.03 -1.01
N ASN A 30 -21.77 29.85 -1.59
CA ASN A 30 -22.97 30.61 -1.22
C ASN A 30 -23.54 30.11 0.11
N LEU A 31 -23.56 28.80 0.35
CA LEU A 31 -24.04 28.22 1.61
C LEU A 31 -23.23 28.70 2.82
N PHE A 32 -21.90 28.77 2.70
CA PHE A 32 -21.03 29.31 3.75
C PHE A 32 -21.16 30.83 3.90
N ALA A 33 -21.29 31.57 2.80
CA ALA A 33 -21.48 33.02 2.85
C ALA A 33 -22.81 33.43 3.52
N ASN A 34 -23.87 32.66 3.27
CA ASN A 34 -25.22 32.95 3.78
C ASN A 34 -25.46 32.40 5.20
N ASP A 35 -24.68 31.42 5.66
CA ASP A 35 -24.75 30.88 7.01
C ASP A 35 -23.36 30.88 7.69
N PRO A 36 -22.98 31.99 8.36
CA PRO A 36 -21.72 32.06 9.11
C PRO A 36 -21.59 31.03 10.24
N LYS A 37 -22.70 30.38 10.66
CA LYS A 37 -22.72 29.34 11.69
C LYS A 37 -22.82 27.93 11.11
N ARG A 38 -22.64 27.77 9.78
CA ARG A 38 -22.77 26.49 9.09
C ARG A 38 -21.91 25.38 9.70
N PHE A 39 -20.66 25.66 10.05
CA PHE A 39 -19.81 24.69 10.73
C PHE A 39 -20.46 24.16 12.02
N ALA A 40 -20.91 25.04 12.92
CA ALA A 40 -21.53 24.65 14.19
C ALA A 40 -22.83 23.84 13.98
N LYS A 41 -23.53 24.07 12.88
CA LYS A 41 -24.76 23.36 12.54
C LYS A 41 -24.52 22.00 11.89
N PHE A 42 -23.50 21.92 11.03
CA PHE A 42 -23.13 20.74 10.22
C PHE A 42 -21.82 20.12 10.70
N SER A 43 -21.62 20.08 12.02
CA SER A 43 -20.59 19.28 12.66
C SER A 43 -21.14 18.62 13.92
N ARG A 44 -20.58 17.48 14.28
CA ARG A 44 -20.88 16.77 15.53
C ARG A 44 -19.61 16.22 16.13
N GLU A 45 -19.49 16.34 17.45
CA GLU A 45 -18.40 15.73 18.21
C GLU A 45 -18.94 14.47 18.88
N TYR A 46 -18.23 13.36 18.69
CA TYR A 46 -18.41 12.15 19.48
C TYR A 46 -17.40 12.18 20.62
N THR A 47 -17.87 11.97 21.84
CA THR A 47 -17.02 11.70 23.00
C THR A 47 -17.52 10.42 23.65
N ASP A 48 -16.62 9.45 23.80
CA ASP A 48 -16.93 8.19 24.45
C ASP A 48 -17.39 8.43 25.90
N ALA A 49 -18.43 7.70 26.32
CA ALA A 49 -19.04 7.87 27.63
C ALA A 49 -18.15 7.33 28.77
N ASP A 50 -17.33 6.32 28.47
CA ASP A 50 -16.47 5.64 29.45
C ASP A 50 -15.02 6.16 29.38
N ASP A 51 -14.59 6.71 28.25
CA ASP A 51 -13.26 7.31 28.06
C ASP A 51 -13.30 8.62 27.26
N ALA A 52 -13.40 9.76 27.95
CA ALA A 52 -13.45 11.07 27.32
C ALA A 52 -12.20 11.43 26.47
N SER A 53 -11.09 10.68 26.58
CA SER A 53 -9.93 10.86 25.69
C SER A 53 -10.17 10.30 24.27
N THR A 54 -11.12 9.37 24.15
CA THR A 54 -11.62 8.86 22.88
C THR A 54 -12.72 9.79 22.36
N THR A 55 -12.31 10.83 21.64
CA THR A 55 -13.20 11.84 21.04
C THR A 55 -12.80 12.15 19.61
N PHE A 56 -13.78 12.48 18.77
CA PHE A 56 -13.52 13.04 17.44
C PHE A 56 -14.65 13.92 16.92
N LEU A 57 -14.25 14.93 16.17
CA LEU A 57 -15.14 15.84 15.46
C LEU A 57 -15.35 15.35 14.03
N LEU A 58 -16.61 15.20 13.62
CA LEU A 58 -17.03 15.08 12.24
C LEU A 58 -17.54 16.45 11.74
N ASP A 59 -16.77 17.11 10.87
CA ASP A 59 -17.22 18.25 10.07
C ASP A 59 -17.78 17.74 8.73
N TYR A 60 -19.09 17.89 8.55
CA TYR A 60 -19.80 17.57 7.32
C TYR A 60 -20.39 18.84 6.66
N SER A 61 -19.88 20.02 7.01
CA SER A 61 -20.38 21.30 6.51
C SER A 61 -20.04 21.57 5.04
N LYS A 62 -18.95 20.96 4.53
CA LYS A 62 -18.52 21.06 3.12
C LYS A 62 -19.20 20.02 2.23
N ASN A 63 -20.48 19.78 2.48
CA ASN A 63 -21.34 18.92 1.67
C ASN A 63 -22.44 19.72 0.98
N LEU A 64 -22.88 19.23 -0.18
CA LEU A 64 -23.95 19.80 -1.01
C LEU A 64 -25.33 19.51 -0.42
N ILE A 65 -25.55 19.98 0.81
CA ILE A 65 -26.77 19.77 1.59
C ILE A 65 -27.23 21.07 2.24
N ASN A 66 -28.54 21.23 2.38
CA ASN A 66 -29.19 22.25 3.20
C ASN A 66 -30.09 21.54 4.24
N ASP A 67 -30.77 22.31 5.09
CA ASP A 67 -31.61 21.76 6.16
C ASP A 67 -32.73 20.87 5.63
N THR A 68 -33.36 21.30 4.53
CA THR A 68 -34.48 20.59 3.92
C THR A 68 -34.03 19.23 3.40
N VAL A 69 -32.93 19.19 2.65
CA VAL A 69 -32.33 17.94 2.15
C VAL A 69 -31.93 17.03 3.31
N LEU A 70 -31.24 17.57 4.31
CA LEU A 70 -30.77 16.77 5.46
C LEU A 70 -31.93 16.20 6.29
N ALA A 71 -32.98 17.00 6.53
CA ALA A 71 -34.18 16.52 7.22
C ALA A 71 -34.87 15.38 6.46
N GLU A 72 -34.95 15.49 5.12
CA GLU A 72 -35.56 14.46 4.29
C GLU A 72 -34.70 13.18 4.23
N LEU A 73 -33.37 13.32 4.23
CA LEU A 73 -32.44 12.20 4.36
C LEU A 73 -32.65 11.43 5.67
N PHE A 74 -32.90 12.12 6.79
CA PHE A 74 -33.27 11.44 8.04
C PHE A 74 -34.68 10.84 8.00
N ALA A 75 -35.61 11.43 7.26
CA ALA A 75 -36.92 10.84 7.02
C ALA A 75 -36.80 9.50 6.28
N LEU A 76 -35.90 9.42 5.28
CA LEU A 76 -35.59 8.17 4.56
C LEU A 76 -35.06 7.07 5.47
N VAL A 77 -34.14 7.40 6.38
CA VAL A 77 -33.62 6.43 7.36
C VAL A 77 -34.73 5.89 8.27
N ARG A 78 -35.68 6.73 8.67
CA ARG A 78 -36.85 6.31 9.46
C ARG A 78 -37.81 5.46 8.65
N GLU A 79 -38.13 5.87 7.43
CA GLU A 79 -39.05 5.15 6.55
C GLU A 79 -38.51 3.75 6.20
N ALA A 80 -37.19 3.64 5.99
CA ALA A 80 -36.51 2.36 5.78
C ALA A 80 -36.43 1.47 7.04
N GLY A 81 -36.84 1.96 8.22
CA GLY A 81 -36.89 1.18 9.45
C GLY A 81 -35.51 0.84 10.05
N VAL A 82 -34.50 1.70 9.82
CA VAL A 82 -33.10 1.45 10.23
C VAL A 82 -32.95 1.25 11.74
N GLU A 83 -33.70 1.97 12.57
CA GLU A 83 -33.63 1.82 14.04
C GLU A 83 -34.07 0.43 14.49
N GLY A 84 -35.16 -0.09 13.93
CA GLY A 84 -35.62 -1.45 14.22
C GLY A 84 -34.65 -2.51 13.69
N ALA A 85 -34.08 -2.28 12.50
CA ALA A 85 -33.03 -3.15 11.95
C ALA A 85 -31.78 -3.21 12.83
N ARG A 86 -31.35 -2.05 13.35
CA ARG A 86 -30.24 -1.93 14.28
C ARG A 86 -30.54 -2.71 15.54
N ASP A 87 -31.70 -2.49 16.14
CA ASP A 87 -32.05 -3.15 17.40
C ASP A 87 -32.11 -4.67 17.23
N ALA A 88 -32.62 -5.16 16.08
CA ALA A 88 -32.58 -6.57 15.70
C ALA A 88 -31.15 -7.12 15.55
N MET A 89 -30.22 -6.37 14.95
CA MET A 89 -28.79 -6.75 14.89
C MET A 89 -28.21 -6.95 16.29
N PHE A 90 -28.40 -5.96 17.18
CA PHE A 90 -27.91 -6.02 18.55
C PHE A 90 -28.62 -7.06 19.41
N ALA A 91 -29.83 -7.48 19.05
CA ALA A 91 -30.58 -8.54 19.71
C ALA A 91 -30.21 -9.94 19.22
N GLY A 92 -29.32 -10.08 18.22
CA GLY A 92 -28.94 -11.36 17.64
C GLY A 92 -30.05 -12.00 16.82
N GLU A 93 -30.92 -11.19 16.21
CA GLU A 93 -31.84 -11.71 15.22
C GLU A 93 -31.08 -12.11 13.94
N HIS A 94 -31.66 -13.05 13.19
CA HIS A 94 -31.08 -13.56 11.95
C HIS A 94 -31.28 -12.57 10.79
N ILE A 95 -30.55 -11.46 10.83
CA ILE A 95 -30.70 -10.35 9.88
C ILE A 95 -29.97 -10.59 8.55
N ASN A 96 -29.06 -11.57 8.52
CA ASN A 96 -28.46 -12.12 7.31
C ASN A 96 -29.40 -13.21 6.77
N THR A 97 -30.39 -12.78 5.98
CA THR A 97 -31.53 -13.63 5.60
C THR A 97 -31.21 -14.68 4.54
N SER A 98 -30.18 -14.48 3.72
CA SER A 98 -29.79 -15.44 2.67
C SER A 98 -29.01 -16.64 3.21
N GLU A 99 -28.33 -16.47 4.35
CA GLU A 99 -27.59 -17.53 5.04
C GLU A 99 -28.24 -18.00 6.34
N ASP A 100 -29.36 -17.38 6.74
CA ASP A 100 -30.06 -17.62 8.01
C ASP A 100 -29.13 -17.50 9.23
N ARG A 101 -28.46 -16.35 9.38
CA ARG A 101 -27.50 -16.09 10.45
C ARG A 101 -27.73 -14.80 11.19
N SER A 102 -27.40 -14.80 12.46
CA SER A 102 -27.15 -13.60 13.25
C SER A 102 -25.95 -12.81 12.73
N VAL A 103 -25.88 -11.53 13.09
CA VAL A 103 -24.76 -10.63 12.76
C VAL A 103 -24.34 -9.91 14.03
N LEU A 104 -23.28 -10.41 14.67
CA LEU A 104 -22.97 -10.07 16.07
C LEU A 104 -21.50 -9.69 16.30
N HIS A 105 -20.86 -9.03 15.33
CA HIS A 105 -19.51 -8.49 15.54
C HIS A 105 -19.43 -7.51 16.73
N THR A 106 -20.54 -6.86 17.10
CA THR A 106 -20.68 -6.05 18.31
C THR A 106 -20.59 -6.86 19.62
N ALA A 107 -20.99 -8.14 19.62
CA ALA A 107 -20.86 -9.02 20.78
C ALA A 107 -19.39 -9.31 21.15
N LEU A 108 -18.49 -9.33 20.16
CA LEU A 108 -17.05 -9.57 20.35
C LEU A 108 -16.38 -8.51 21.24
N ARG A 109 -16.94 -7.30 21.22
CA ARG A 109 -16.47 -6.12 21.96
C ARG A 109 -17.42 -5.71 23.09
N ASN A 110 -18.40 -6.55 23.41
CA ASN A 110 -19.25 -6.33 24.58
C ASN A 110 -18.48 -6.71 25.87
N PHE A 111 -18.36 -5.75 26.79
CA PHE A 111 -17.77 -5.94 28.12
C PHE A 111 -18.81 -6.00 29.24
N SER A 112 -20.11 -5.86 28.90
CA SER A 112 -21.18 -6.10 29.86
C SER A 112 -21.38 -7.60 30.10
N ASN A 113 -21.97 -7.95 31.24
CA ASN A 113 -22.39 -9.33 31.54
C ASN A 113 -23.77 -9.67 30.93
N ASN A 114 -24.31 -8.80 30.06
CA ASN A 114 -25.59 -9.00 29.39
C ASN A 114 -25.33 -9.54 27.98
N PHE A 115 -25.29 -10.86 27.86
CA PHE A 115 -25.06 -11.54 26.58
C PHE A 115 -26.36 -11.65 25.78
N VAL A 116 -26.22 -11.53 24.47
CA VAL A 116 -27.29 -11.81 23.51
C VAL A 116 -27.61 -13.30 23.56
N LYS A 117 -28.88 -13.67 23.38
CA LYS A 117 -29.31 -15.08 23.38
C LYS A 117 -29.04 -15.73 22.03
N GLU A 118 -27.76 -15.80 21.65
CA GLU A 118 -27.28 -16.50 20.46
C GLU A 118 -26.16 -17.46 20.83
N ALA A 119 -26.11 -18.63 20.18
CA ALA A 119 -25.13 -19.66 20.49
C ALA A 119 -23.68 -19.13 20.41
N GLY A 120 -22.91 -19.36 21.48
CA GLY A 120 -21.51 -18.96 21.59
C GLY A 120 -21.27 -17.49 21.97
N ALA A 121 -22.31 -16.66 22.09
CA ALA A 121 -22.14 -15.26 22.51
C ALA A 121 -21.59 -15.12 23.95
N ASP A 122 -21.91 -16.06 24.84
CA ASP A 122 -21.41 -16.15 26.21
C ASP A 122 -20.01 -16.77 26.32
N GLU A 123 -19.50 -17.38 25.24
CA GLU A 123 -18.13 -17.94 25.16
C GLU A 123 -17.07 -16.86 24.83
N VAL A 124 -17.49 -15.70 24.30
CA VAL A 124 -16.60 -14.57 23.91
C VAL A 124 -15.60 -14.19 24.99
N PRO A 125 -15.98 -14.00 26.27
CA PRO A 125 -15.02 -13.65 27.32
C PRO A 125 -13.94 -14.72 27.53
N GLY A 126 -14.28 -16.01 27.38
CA GLY A 126 -13.35 -17.11 27.52
C GLY A 126 -12.28 -17.12 26.42
N VAL A 127 -12.68 -16.89 25.17
CA VAL A 127 -11.72 -16.75 24.04
C VAL A 127 -10.81 -15.54 24.24
N ARG A 128 -11.37 -14.41 24.69
CA ARG A 128 -10.58 -13.20 24.99
C ARG A 128 -9.53 -13.45 26.08
N GLU A 129 -9.91 -14.12 27.16
CA GLU A 129 -8.98 -14.49 28.23
C GLU A 129 -7.90 -15.46 27.73
N HIS A 130 -8.27 -16.43 26.87
CA HIS A 130 -7.30 -17.32 26.25
C HIS A 130 -6.30 -16.56 25.35
N MET A 131 -6.78 -15.61 24.54
CA MET A 131 -5.90 -14.74 23.74
C MET A 131 -4.98 -13.90 24.63
N LYS A 132 -5.48 -13.37 25.74
CA LYS A 132 -4.68 -12.62 26.72
C LYS A 132 -3.54 -13.48 27.26
N GLN A 133 -3.87 -14.66 27.77
CA GLN A 133 -2.88 -15.58 28.33
C GLN A 133 -1.83 -15.94 27.28
N PHE A 134 -2.24 -16.43 26.11
CA PHE A 134 -1.32 -16.85 25.07
C PHE A 134 -0.43 -15.69 24.56
N SER A 135 -1.02 -14.52 24.31
CA SER A 135 -0.26 -13.37 23.81
C SER A 135 0.79 -12.90 24.84
N GLU A 136 0.48 -12.90 26.13
CA GLU A 136 1.45 -12.57 27.18
C GLU A 136 2.53 -13.64 27.34
N GLU A 137 2.21 -14.93 27.18
CA GLU A 137 3.21 -16.00 27.19
C GLU A 137 4.23 -15.85 26.05
N VAL A 138 3.77 -15.55 24.83
CA VAL A 138 4.65 -15.29 23.68
C VAL A 138 5.46 -14.03 23.89
N ARG A 139 4.83 -12.92 24.28
CA ARG A 139 5.49 -11.62 24.43
C ARG A 139 6.50 -11.59 25.56
N SER A 140 6.26 -12.31 26.66
CA SER A 140 7.20 -12.45 27.77
C SER A 140 8.35 -13.42 27.50
N GLY A 141 8.23 -14.27 26.46
CA GLY A 141 9.17 -15.33 26.14
C GLY A 141 8.98 -16.61 26.96
N LYS A 142 7.90 -16.71 27.76
CA LYS A 142 7.51 -17.95 28.43
C LYS A 142 7.14 -19.04 27.41
N TRP A 143 6.45 -18.66 26.33
CA TRP A 143 6.26 -19.53 25.18
C TRP A 143 7.55 -19.57 24.37
N THR A 144 8.12 -20.78 24.24
CA THR A 144 9.37 -21.01 23.54
C THR A 144 9.15 -21.93 22.34
N GLY A 145 9.98 -21.75 21.32
CA GLY A 145 10.06 -22.66 20.20
C GLY A 145 10.58 -24.04 20.59
N TYR A 146 10.67 -24.94 19.61
CA TYR A 146 11.02 -26.33 19.86
C TYR A 146 12.43 -26.53 20.42
N THR A 147 13.34 -25.58 20.20
CA THR A 147 14.70 -25.56 20.76
C THR A 147 14.82 -24.81 22.08
N GLY A 148 13.71 -24.31 22.64
CA GLY A 148 13.69 -23.52 23.89
C GLY A 148 14.01 -22.04 23.70
N LYS A 149 14.23 -21.57 22.45
CA LYS A 149 14.42 -20.14 22.14
C LYS A 149 13.08 -19.39 22.21
N LYS A 150 13.12 -18.11 22.59
CA LYS A 150 11.94 -17.23 22.55
C LYS A 150 11.46 -17.03 21.11
N ILE A 151 10.17 -16.80 20.93
CA ILE A 151 9.61 -16.40 19.63
C ILE A 151 10.05 -14.96 19.32
N GLU A 152 10.50 -14.74 18.09
CA GLU A 152 10.97 -13.44 17.59
C GLU A 152 10.18 -12.97 16.37
N SER A 153 9.49 -13.89 15.68
CA SER A 153 8.68 -13.58 14.51
C SER A 153 7.33 -14.29 14.59
N ILE A 154 6.28 -13.60 14.14
CA ILE A 154 4.96 -14.19 13.90
C ILE A 154 4.62 -14.08 12.42
N VAL A 155 3.95 -15.10 11.88
CA VAL A 155 3.46 -15.12 10.51
C VAL A 155 1.96 -15.44 10.53
N ASN A 156 1.12 -14.44 10.29
CA ASN A 156 -0.32 -14.63 10.10
C ASN A 156 -0.57 -15.14 8.68
N ILE A 157 -1.23 -16.28 8.54
CA ILE A 157 -1.60 -16.88 7.26
C ILE A 157 -3.12 -16.85 7.13
N GLY A 158 -3.64 -15.96 6.28
CA GLY A 158 -5.07 -15.73 6.10
C GLY A 158 -5.32 -14.81 4.90
N ILE A 159 -6.52 -14.82 4.32
CA ILE A 159 -6.85 -13.95 3.17
C ILE A 159 -8.16 -13.20 3.40
N GLY A 160 -8.32 -12.03 2.79
CA GLY A 160 -9.49 -11.18 2.94
C GLY A 160 -9.69 -10.74 4.39
N GLY A 161 -10.82 -11.08 4.99
CA GLY A 161 -11.17 -10.66 6.35
C GLY A 161 -10.24 -11.22 7.44
N SER A 162 -9.56 -12.35 7.16
CA SER A 162 -8.57 -12.95 8.04
C SER A 162 -7.16 -12.34 7.91
N ASP A 163 -7.01 -11.27 7.12
CA ASP A 163 -5.75 -10.58 6.83
C ASP A 163 -5.86 -9.06 6.91
N LEU A 164 -6.78 -8.45 6.15
CA LEU A 164 -6.86 -6.99 5.97
C LEU A 164 -7.04 -6.23 7.28
N GLY A 165 -7.90 -6.74 8.18
CA GLY A 165 -8.10 -6.16 9.51
C GLY A 165 -6.83 -6.20 10.37
N PRO A 166 -6.26 -7.39 10.63
CA PRO A 166 -4.98 -7.53 11.31
C PRO A 166 -3.83 -6.68 10.74
N VAL A 167 -3.65 -6.67 9.42
CA VAL A 167 -2.64 -5.84 8.74
C VAL A 167 -2.89 -4.36 9.02
N MET A 168 -4.11 -3.87 8.77
CA MET A 168 -4.44 -2.46 8.95
C MET A 168 -4.23 -2.00 10.40
N VAL A 169 -4.69 -2.77 11.39
CA VAL A 169 -4.59 -2.39 12.80
C VAL A 169 -3.16 -2.41 13.31
N THR A 170 -2.37 -3.43 12.95
CA THR A 170 -0.96 -3.51 13.37
C THR A 170 -0.09 -2.43 12.72
N GLU A 171 -0.41 -2.01 11.49
CA GLU A 171 0.21 -0.85 10.86
C GLU A 171 -0.21 0.47 11.53
N ALA A 172 -1.52 0.66 11.76
CA ALA A 172 -2.10 1.85 12.40
C ALA A 172 -1.59 2.07 13.83
N LEU A 173 -1.43 0.99 14.59
CA LEU A 173 -1.02 1.00 16.00
C LEU A 173 0.44 0.59 16.19
N LYS A 174 1.26 0.67 15.13
CA LYS A 174 2.71 0.42 15.19
C LYS A 174 3.45 1.20 16.29
N PRO A 175 3.07 2.43 16.70
CA PRO A 175 3.64 3.10 17.88
C PRO A 175 3.55 2.28 19.18
N TYR A 176 2.52 1.45 19.33
CA TYR A 176 2.24 0.62 20.51
C TYR A 176 2.81 -0.80 20.40
N ALA A 177 3.46 -1.13 19.27
CA ALA A 177 3.96 -2.46 19.00
C ALA A 177 5.20 -2.83 19.84
N LYS A 178 5.29 -4.10 20.23
CA LYS A 178 6.52 -4.72 20.74
C LYS A 178 7.53 -4.83 19.59
N ARG A 179 8.46 -3.88 19.52
CA ARG A 179 9.38 -3.67 18.38
C ARG A 179 10.33 -4.84 18.09
N ASP A 180 10.60 -5.68 19.08
CA ASP A 180 11.45 -6.87 18.96
C ASP A 180 10.67 -8.14 18.56
N LEU A 181 9.35 -8.06 18.35
CA LEU A 181 8.54 -9.12 17.76
C LEU A 181 8.15 -8.74 16.33
N LYS A 182 8.73 -9.43 15.34
CA LYS A 182 8.49 -9.14 13.91
C LYS A 182 7.18 -9.77 13.47
N ALA A 183 6.28 -8.99 12.88
CA ALA A 183 5.02 -9.50 12.35
C ALA A 183 5.05 -9.53 10.82
N HIS A 184 4.64 -10.67 10.27
CA HIS A 184 4.47 -10.89 8.84
C HIS A 184 3.05 -11.38 8.56
N PHE A 185 2.52 -11.04 7.40
CA PHE A 185 1.16 -11.37 6.98
C PHE A 185 1.22 -11.97 5.58
N VAL A 186 0.83 -13.24 5.44
CA VAL A 186 0.83 -13.98 4.18
C VAL A 186 -0.59 -14.32 3.78
N SER A 187 -1.03 -13.75 2.67
CA SER A 187 -2.40 -13.88 2.18
C SER A 187 -2.52 -14.49 0.79
N ASN A 188 -1.83 -13.92 -0.18
CA ASN A 188 -1.86 -14.39 -1.57
C ASN A 188 -1.37 -15.86 -1.72
N ILE A 189 -1.97 -16.60 -2.65
CA ILE A 189 -1.55 -17.94 -3.08
C ILE A 189 -0.38 -17.93 -4.07
N ASP A 190 -0.05 -16.77 -4.65
CA ASP A 190 1.24 -16.57 -5.31
C ASP A 190 2.36 -16.96 -4.35
N GLY A 191 3.12 -18.00 -4.73
CA GLY A 191 4.20 -18.57 -3.92
C GLY A 191 5.27 -17.56 -3.51
N THR A 192 5.37 -16.44 -4.23
CA THR A 192 6.23 -15.30 -3.86
C THR A 192 5.96 -14.82 -2.43
N HIS A 193 4.69 -14.71 -2.02
CA HIS A 193 4.35 -14.12 -0.73
C HIS A 193 4.86 -14.96 0.45
N MET A 194 4.66 -16.27 0.37
CA MET A 194 5.20 -17.21 1.36
C MET A 194 6.73 -17.31 1.25
N ALA A 195 7.29 -17.41 0.05
CA ALA A 195 8.73 -17.56 -0.15
C ALA A 195 9.53 -16.37 0.41
N GLU A 196 9.14 -15.13 0.09
CA GLU A 196 9.81 -13.93 0.61
C GLU A 196 9.68 -13.83 2.13
N THR A 197 8.52 -14.18 2.68
CA THR A 197 8.31 -14.16 4.13
C THR A 197 9.20 -15.17 4.85
N LEU A 198 9.29 -16.40 4.33
CA LEU A 198 10.09 -17.45 4.94
C LEU A 198 11.60 -17.18 4.89
N ARG A 199 12.09 -16.39 3.91
CA ARG A 199 13.50 -15.92 3.88
C ARG A 199 13.86 -15.03 5.07
N LEU A 200 12.87 -14.35 5.67
CA LEU A 200 13.06 -13.50 6.84
C LEU A 200 12.87 -14.26 8.17
N CYS A 201 12.42 -15.51 8.11
CA CYS A 201 12.02 -16.29 9.27
C CYS A 201 13.09 -17.30 9.70
N ASN A 202 13.13 -17.62 11.00
CA ASN A 202 13.93 -18.71 11.55
C ASN A 202 13.00 -19.79 12.10
N PRO A 203 13.12 -21.07 11.65
CA PRO A 203 12.21 -22.13 12.08
C PRO A 203 12.24 -22.39 13.60
N GLU A 204 13.29 -22.00 14.31
CA GLU A 204 13.37 -22.12 15.76
C GLU A 204 12.65 -21.00 16.53
N THR A 205 12.39 -19.84 15.91
CA THR A 205 11.85 -18.65 16.59
C THR A 205 10.65 -18.01 15.89
N THR A 206 10.06 -18.68 14.89
CA THR A 206 8.86 -18.23 14.18
C THR A 206 7.60 -18.95 14.63
N LEU A 207 6.57 -18.21 15.02
CA LEU A 207 5.22 -18.72 15.28
C LEU A 207 4.30 -18.45 14.08
N PHE A 208 3.63 -19.49 13.57
CA PHE A 208 2.64 -19.39 12.50
C PHE A 208 1.23 -19.38 13.08
N ILE A 209 0.40 -18.46 12.58
CA ILE A 209 -1.00 -18.30 12.96
C ILE A 209 -1.85 -18.59 11.74
N VAL A 210 -2.56 -19.71 11.72
CA VAL A 210 -3.39 -20.12 10.57
C VAL A 210 -4.82 -19.61 10.78
N ALA A 211 -5.19 -18.55 10.07
CA ALA A 211 -6.45 -17.83 10.21
C ALA A 211 -7.42 -18.21 9.09
N SER A 212 -8.36 -19.12 9.37
CA SER A 212 -9.38 -19.53 8.41
C SER A 212 -10.64 -20.04 9.12
N LYS A 213 -11.78 -19.39 8.86
CA LYS A 213 -13.08 -19.76 9.43
C LYS A 213 -13.44 -21.22 9.20
N THR A 214 -13.34 -21.66 7.95
CA THR A 214 -13.70 -23.03 7.55
C THR A 214 -12.53 -24.00 7.69
N PHE A 215 -11.30 -23.48 7.76
CA PHE A 215 -10.06 -24.25 7.65
C PHE A 215 -9.94 -25.03 6.32
N THR A 216 -10.63 -24.56 5.28
CA THR A 216 -10.65 -25.20 3.95
C THR A 216 -10.36 -24.24 2.80
N THR A 217 -10.16 -22.95 3.07
CA THR A 217 -9.80 -21.95 2.06
C THR A 217 -8.53 -22.40 1.33
N GLN A 218 -8.61 -22.57 0.02
CA GLN A 218 -7.55 -23.20 -0.77
C GLN A 218 -6.22 -22.46 -0.62
N GLU A 219 -6.25 -21.14 -0.70
CA GLU A 219 -5.09 -20.26 -0.58
C GLU A 219 -4.42 -20.41 0.80
N THR A 220 -5.21 -20.25 1.86
CA THR A 220 -4.74 -20.31 3.25
C THR A 220 -4.16 -21.68 3.60
N ILE A 221 -4.85 -22.78 3.24
CA ILE A 221 -4.39 -24.13 3.59
C ILE A 221 -3.16 -24.52 2.78
N THR A 222 -3.07 -24.13 1.51
CA THR A 222 -1.85 -24.37 0.71
C THR A 222 -0.65 -23.63 1.30
N ASN A 223 -0.84 -22.37 1.71
CA ASN A 223 0.19 -21.59 2.40
C ASN A 223 0.56 -22.21 3.76
N ALA A 224 -0.40 -22.63 4.56
CA ALA A 224 -0.15 -23.28 5.85
C ALA A 224 0.62 -24.60 5.69
N GLN A 225 0.25 -25.43 4.70
CA GLN A 225 0.99 -26.65 4.37
C GLN A 225 2.42 -26.35 3.89
N THR A 226 2.61 -25.28 3.11
CA THR A 226 3.94 -24.83 2.67
C THR A 226 4.80 -24.41 3.86
N ALA A 227 4.28 -23.58 4.77
CA ALA A 227 4.96 -23.18 5.99
C ALA A 227 5.28 -24.38 6.89
N LYS A 228 4.34 -25.31 7.07
CA LYS A 228 4.55 -26.54 7.84
C LYS A 228 5.64 -27.42 7.23
N ALA A 229 5.64 -27.60 5.90
CA ALA A 229 6.67 -28.35 5.21
C ALA A 229 8.06 -27.69 5.35
N TRP A 230 8.13 -26.36 5.22
CA TRP A 230 9.36 -25.60 5.46
C TRP A 230 9.86 -25.77 6.90
N PHE A 231 8.98 -25.64 7.89
CA PHE A 231 9.32 -25.81 9.30
C PHE A 231 9.86 -27.22 9.60
N LEU A 232 9.19 -28.26 9.09
CA LEU A 232 9.58 -29.66 9.32
C LEU A 232 10.88 -30.05 8.62
N LYS A 233 11.34 -29.31 7.60
CA LYS A 233 12.70 -29.50 7.06
C LYS A 233 13.77 -29.29 8.12
N SER A 234 13.54 -28.41 9.10
CA SER A 234 14.49 -28.14 10.19
C SER A 234 14.11 -28.86 11.48
N ALA A 235 12.84 -28.82 11.88
CA ALA A 235 12.38 -29.41 13.14
C ALA A 235 12.33 -30.95 13.12
N LYS A 236 12.18 -31.57 11.94
CA LYS A 236 12.12 -33.03 11.67
C LYS A 236 10.96 -33.80 12.33
N ASP A 237 10.58 -33.50 13.57
CA ASP A 237 9.49 -34.16 14.30
C ASP A 237 8.18 -33.35 14.20
N ILE A 238 7.11 -34.02 13.79
CA ILE A 238 5.76 -33.46 13.69
C ILE A 238 5.23 -32.92 15.02
N LYS A 239 5.68 -33.47 16.15
CA LYS A 239 5.27 -33.00 17.50
C LYS A 239 5.63 -31.54 17.76
N HIS A 240 6.64 -31.02 17.07
CA HIS A 240 7.05 -29.63 17.22
C HIS A 240 6.09 -28.62 16.57
N VAL A 241 5.15 -29.08 15.72
CA VAL A 241 4.09 -28.22 15.16
C VAL A 241 3.26 -27.57 16.26
N ALA A 242 2.97 -28.30 17.34
CA ALA A 242 2.22 -27.78 18.49
C ALA A 242 2.91 -26.60 19.22
N LYS A 243 4.18 -26.30 18.95
CA LYS A 243 4.88 -25.12 19.51
C LYS A 243 4.96 -23.93 18.56
N HIS A 244 4.76 -24.18 17.27
CA HIS A 244 5.00 -23.21 16.20
C HIS A 244 3.78 -22.92 15.34
N PHE A 245 2.65 -23.59 15.57
CA PHE A 245 1.41 -23.37 14.84
C PHE A 245 0.24 -23.26 15.81
N VAL A 246 -0.55 -22.21 15.62
CA VAL A 246 -1.85 -21.99 16.25
C VAL A 246 -2.91 -21.77 15.17
N ALA A 247 -4.17 -22.05 15.49
CA ALA A 247 -5.27 -21.92 14.54
C ALA A 247 -6.35 -20.96 15.05
N LEU A 248 -6.88 -20.14 14.15
CA LEU A 248 -8.06 -19.30 14.38
C LEU A 248 -9.16 -19.87 13.50
N SER A 249 -10.08 -20.65 14.06
CA SER A 249 -11.04 -21.42 13.27
C SER A 249 -12.27 -21.85 14.06
N THR A 250 -13.23 -22.42 13.34
CA THR A 250 -14.43 -23.09 13.89
C THR A 250 -14.35 -24.61 13.75
N ASN A 251 -13.32 -25.14 13.07
CA ASN A 251 -13.25 -26.54 12.63
C ASN A 251 -12.15 -27.34 13.35
N THR A 252 -12.47 -27.80 14.57
CA THR A 252 -11.52 -28.55 15.43
C THR A 252 -10.95 -29.80 14.74
N LYS A 253 -11.75 -30.49 13.93
CA LYS A 253 -11.34 -31.72 13.24
C LYS A 253 -10.20 -31.46 12.23
N GLU A 254 -10.34 -30.44 11.38
CA GLU A 254 -9.31 -30.13 10.38
C GLU A 254 -8.06 -29.51 11.02
N VAL A 255 -8.23 -28.71 12.08
CA VAL A 255 -7.11 -28.13 12.86
C VAL A 255 -6.25 -29.22 13.50
N THR A 256 -6.88 -30.19 14.18
CA THR A 256 -6.18 -31.30 14.82
C THR A 256 -5.59 -32.27 13.79
N ALA A 257 -6.27 -32.51 12.67
CA ALA A 257 -5.71 -33.28 11.55
C ALA A 257 -4.48 -32.61 10.92
N PHE A 258 -4.42 -31.27 10.92
CA PHE A 258 -3.23 -30.51 10.53
C PHE A 258 -2.07 -30.67 11.54
N GLY A 259 -2.33 -31.14 12.77
CA GLY A 259 -1.33 -31.36 13.81
C GLY A 259 -1.14 -30.18 14.77
N ILE A 260 -2.06 -29.21 14.75
CA ILE A 260 -2.15 -28.15 15.77
C ILE A 260 -2.85 -28.74 16.99
N ALA A 261 -2.33 -28.44 18.17
CA ALA A 261 -2.92 -28.88 19.44
C ALA A 261 -4.29 -28.21 19.64
N GLU A 262 -5.24 -28.90 20.27
CA GLU A 262 -6.60 -28.37 20.44
C GLU A 262 -6.59 -27.11 21.33
N GLU A 263 -5.74 -27.10 22.36
CA GLU A 263 -5.47 -25.94 23.21
C GLU A 263 -4.85 -24.75 22.47
N ASN A 264 -4.32 -24.95 21.26
CA ASN A 264 -3.77 -23.89 20.40
C ASN A 264 -4.79 -23.39 19.36
N MET A 265 -6.04 -23.81 19.48
CA MET A 265 -7.15 -23.33 18.66
C MET A 265 -7.88 -22.20 19.39
N PHE A 266 -8.05 -21.09 18.69
CA PHE A 266 -8.83 -19.94 19.14
C PHE A 266 -10.13 -19.91 18.34
N GLN A 267 -11.23 -20.22 19.04
CA GLN A 267 -12.55 -20.33 18.44
C GLN A 267 -13.14 -18.97 18.08
N PHE A 268 -13.95 -18.96 17.03
CA PHE A 268 -14.94 -17.91 16.77
C PHE A 268 -16.19 -18.54 16.13
N TRP A 269 -17.18 -17.72 15.76
CA TRP A 269 -18.51 -18.21 15.40
C TRP A 269 -18.96 -17.82 13.99
N ASP A 270 -20.03 -18.44 13.52
CA ASP A 270 -20.57 -18.25 12.18
C ASP A 270 -21.21 -16.87 11.97
N TRP A 271 -21.79 -16.28 13.02
CA TRP A 271 -22.30 -14.90 13.07
C TRP A 271 -21.21 -13.82 12.99
N VAL A 272 -19.93 -14.21 13.00
CA VAL A 272 -18.80 -13.33 12.69
C VAL A 272 -18.54 -13.34 11.18
N GLY A 273 -18.94 -12.25 10.51
CA GLY A 273 -18.59 -11.99 9.12
C GLY A 273 -17.09 -11.75 8.96
N GLY A 274 -16.47 -12.27 7.90
CA GLY A 274 -15.01 -12.19 7.70
C GLY A 274 -14.48 -10.75 7.75
N ARG A 275 -15.13 -9.84 7.01
CA ARG A 275 -14.79 -8.40 6.97
C ARG A 275 -15.13 -7.61 8.25
N TYR A 276 -15.69 -8.28 9.26
CA TYR A 276 -16.01 -7.74 10.59
C TYR A 276 -15.34 -8.57 11.70
N SER A 277 -14.27 -9.33 11.38
CA SER A 277 -13.75 -10.38 12.27
C SER A 277 -12.56 -9.98 13.13
N LEU A 278 -11.92 -8.83 12.88
CA LEU A 278 -10.69 -8.43 13.58
C LEU A 278 -10.83 -8.32 15.11
N TRP A 279 -12.07 -8.20 15.59
CA TRP A 279 -12.44 -8.13 17.01
C TRP A 279 -12.43 -9.49 17.71
N SER A 280 -12.46 -10.59 16.94
CA SER A 280 -12.52 -11.98 17.41
C SER A 280 -11.12 -12.56 17.64
N ALA A 281 -11.04 -13.90 17.74
CA ALA A 281 -9.79 -14.66 17.64
C ALA A 281 -8.89 -14.24 16.47
N ILE A 282 -9.47 -13.81 15.33
CA ILE A 282 -8.71 -13.25 14.18
C ILE A 282 -7.76 -12.12 14.60
N GLY A 283 -8.10 -11.35 15.63
CA GLY A 283 -7.27 -10.31 16.22
C GLY A 283 -6.09 -10.81 17.05
N LEU A 284 -5.81 -12.12 17.13
CA LEU A 284 -4.70 -12.64 17.95
C LEU A 284 -3.35 -12.06 17.52
N SER A 285 -3.10 -11.92 16.22
CA SER A 285 -1.89 -11.29 15.71
C SER A 285 -1.78 -9.81 16.12
N ILE A 286 -2.92 -9.10 16.24
CA ILE A 286 -2.96 -7.75 16.78
C ILE A 286 -2.52 -7.76 18.25
N ALA A 287 -3.16 -8.58 19.09
CA ALA A 287 -2.83 -8.70 20.52
C ALA A 287 -1.35 -9.09 20.75
N LEU A 288 -0.79 -9.97 19.92
CA LEU A 288 0.62 -10.32 19.97
C LEU A 288 1.53 -9.12 19.68
N VAL A 289 1.18 -8.28 18.70
CA VAL A 289 1.97 -7.11 18.29
C VAL A 289 1.87 -5.99 19.32
N ILE A 290 0.66 -5.53 19.66
CA ILE A 290 0.46 -4.35 20.50
C ILE A 290 0.28 -4.66 22.00
N GLY A 291 0.16 -5.93 22.37
CA GLY A 291 -0.17 -6.37 23.73
C GLY A 291 -1.68 -6.42 23.96
N TYR A 292 -2.11 -7.29 24.87
CA TYR A 292 -3.54 -7.51 25.09
C TYR A 292 -4.23 -6.28 25.66
N ASP A 293 -3.61 -5.52 26.56
CA ASP A 293 -4.23 -4.32 27.13
C ASP A 293 -4.57 -3.28 26.03
N ASN A 294 -3.68 -3.09 25.05
CA ASN A 294 -3.96 -2.22 23.90
C ASN A 294 -5.03 -2.81 22.96
N PHE A 295 -5.06 -4.14 22.80
CA PHE A 295 -6.14 -4.81 22.06
C PHE A 295 -7.49 -4.65 22.78
N GLU A 296 -7.53 -4.73 24.11
CA GLU A 296 -8.73 -4.45 24.89
C GLU A 296 -9.20 -3.01 24.71
N GLN A 297 -8.29 -2.03 24.73
CA GLN A 297 -8.63 -0.63 24.46
C GLN A 297 -9.21 -0.43 23.05
N LEU A 298 -8.69 -1.14 22.05
CA LEU A 298 -9.27 -1.18 20.70
C LEU A 298 -10.71 -1.70 20.72
N LEU A 299 -10.99 -2.80 21.45
CA LEU A 299 -12.35 -3.31 21.60
C LEU A 299 -13.25 -2.31 22.31
N ARG A 300 -12.76 -1.65 23.37
CA ARG A 300 -13.54 -0.69 24.18
C ARG A 300 -13.96 0.54 23.38
N GLY A 301 -13.05 1.14 22.62
CA GLY A 301 -13.43 2.28 21.77
C GLY A 301 -14.48 1.92 20.71
N ALA A 302 -14.39 0.71 20.16
CA ALA A 302 -15.41 0.20 19.24
C ALA A 302 -16.76 -0.04 19.95
N ALA A 303 -16.75 -0.52 21.19
CA ALA A 303 -17.95 -0.69 22.02
C ALA A 303 -18.62 0.64 22.39
N GLY A 304 -17.84 1.70 22.61
CA GLY A 304 -18.39 3.04 22.83
C GLY A 304 -19.11 3.59 21.60
N MET A 305 -18.54 3.38 20.41
CA MET A 305 -19.19 3.74 19.15
C MET A 305 -20.44 2.88 18.87
N ASP A 306 -20.46 1.60 19.29
CA ASP A 306 -21.68 0.78 19.28
C ASP A 306 -22.79 1.41 20.12
N GLN A 307 -22.47 1.90 21.32
CA GLN A 307 -23.45 2.55 22.18
C GLN A 307 -23.94 3.89 21.61
N HIS A 308 -23.04 4.68 21.04
CA HIS A 308 -23.42 5.90 20.32
C HIS A 308 -24.37 5.60 19.16
N PHE A 309 -24.05 4.60 18.33
CA PHE A 309 -24.92 4.20 17.23
C PHE A 309 -26.30 3.72 17.71
N ARG A 310 -26.33 2.98 18.83
CA ARG A 310 -27.56 2.41 19.39
C ARG A 310 -28.46 3.43 20.06
N THR A 311 -27.91 4.41 20.75
CA THR A 311 -28.68 5.25 21.69
C THR A 311 -28.81 6.71 21.27
N THR A 312 -27.95 7.20 20.38
CA THR A 312 -27.99 8.58 19.91
C THR A 312 -29.08 8.78 18.85
N LYS A 313 -29.82 9.89 18.96
CA LYS A 313 -30.82 10.31 17.96
C LYS A 313 -30.20 10.41 16.58
N LEU A 314 -30.93 10.03 15.53
CA LEU A 314 -30.43 9.96 14.15
C LEU A 314 -29.71 11.25 13.71
N GLU A 315 -30.23 12.42 14.06
CA GLU A 315 -29.67 13.73 13.71
C GLU A 315 -28.32 14.06 14.34
N ASP A 316 -27.95 13.36 15.43
CA ASP A 316 -26.69 13.53 16.15
C ASP A 316 -25.82 12.26 16.05
N ASN A 317 -26.28 11.25 15.31
CA ASN A 317 -25.66 9.94 15.20
C ASN A 317 -24.67 9.92 14.03
N LEU A 318 -23.38 10.07 14.34
CA LEU A 318 -22.29 10.14 13.36
C LEU A 318 -22.34 9.06 12.25
N PRO A 319 -22.47 7.74 12.55
CA PRO A 319 -22.65 6.73 11.51
C PRO A 319 -23.82 6.99 10.56
N VAL A 320 -24.97 7.42 11.10
CA VAL A 320 -26.17 7.74 10.31
C VAL A 320 -25.94 8.97 9.44
N ILE A 321 -25.35 10.03 9.99
CA ILE A 321 -25.01 11.26 9.25
C ILE A 321 -24.11 10.92 8.05
N MET A 322 -23.04 10.14 8.27
CA MET A 322 -22.14 9.73 7.20
C MET A 322 -22.83 8.85 6.17
N ALA A 323 -23.72 7.95 6.60
CA ALA A 323 -24.45 7.06 5.71
C ALA A 323 -25.38 7.83 4.77
N VAL A 324 -26.17 8.77 5.30
CA VAL A 324 -27.12 9.53 4.49
C VAL A 324 -26.44 10.49 3.52
N ILE A 325 -25.29 11.06 3.89
CA ILE A 325 -24.47 11.85 2.98
C ILE A 325 -23.94 10.97 1.85
N GLY A 326 -23.51 9.75 2.16
CA GLY A 326 -23.10 8.78 1.14
C GLY A 326 -24.23 8.42 0.18
N ILE A 327 -25.43 8.14 0.68
CA ILE A 327 -26.64 7.88 -0.13
C ILE A 327 -26.96 9.08 -1.03
N TRP A 328 -26.90 10.30 -0.47
CA TRP A 328 -27.15 11.53 -1.24
C TRP A 328 -26.26 11.63 -2.48
N TYR A 329 -24.96 11.34 -2.34
CA TYR A 329 -24.05 11.41 -3.47
C TYR A 329 -24.14 10.22 -4.42
N ASN A 330 -24.28 9.02 -3.88
CA ASN A 330 -24.35 7.79 -4.65
C ASN A 330 -25.59 7.78 -5.56
N ASP A 331 -26.75 8.01 -4.96
CA ASP A 331 -28.03 7.73 -5.60
C ASP A 331 -28.62 8.92 -6.35
N PHE A 332 -28.35 10.15 -5.90
CA PHE A 332 -28.94 11.36 -6.51
C PHE A 332 -27.93 12.13 -7.36
N TYR A 333 -26.69 12.32 -6.86
CA TYR A 333 -25.62 12.91 -7.68
C TYR A 333 -24.94 11.90 -8.63
N GLY A 334 -25.20 10.60 -8.49
CA GLY A 334 -24.62 9.56 -9.34
C GLY A 334 -23.10 9.37 -9.14
N SER A 335 -22.58 9.71 -7.95
CA SER A 335 -21.17 9.52 -7.63
C SER A 335 -20.87 8.05 -7.35
N GLN A 336 -20.13 7.42 -8.26
CA GLN A 336 -19.82 5.98 -8.18
C GLN A 336 -18.66 5.64 -7.22
N THR A 337 -17.99 6.64 -6.65
CA THR A 337 -16.76 6.40 -5.87
C THR A 337 -16.72 7.25 -4.61
N HIS A 338 -16.13 6.72 -3.55
CA HIS A 338 -15.92 7.44 -2.28
C HIS A 338 -14.46 7.29 -1.84
N ALA A 339 -13.77 8.41 -1.64
CA ALA A 339 -12.35 8.42 -1.31
C ALA A 339 -12.11 8.47 0.20
N LEU A 340 -11.24 7.61 0.72
CA LEU A 340 -10.78 7.63 2.12
C LEU A 340 -9.34 8.14 2.19
N LEU A 341 -9.13 9.32 2.77
CA LEU A 341 -7.88 10.08 2.67
C LEU A 341 -7.34 10.38 4.08
N PRO A 342 -6.74 9.39 4.77
CA PRO A 342 -6.16 9.60 6.08
C PRO A 342 -4.84 10.39 5.98
N TYR A 343 -4.77 11.52 6.66
CA TYR A 343 -3.56 12.31 6.88
C TYR A 343 -2.80 11.78 8.10
N ASP A 344 -2.50 10.48 8.04
CA ASP A 344 -1.68 9.75 8.97
C ASP A 344 -1.06 8.57 8.21
N GLN A 345 0.27 8.45 8.26
CA GLN A 345 0.98 7.42 7.49
C GLN A 345 0.81 6.00 8.08
N TYR A 346 0.49 5.87 9.37
CA TYR A 346 0.16 4.57 9.96
C TYR A 346 -1.20 4.05 9.45
N LEU A 347 -2.12 4.95 9.07
CA LEU A 347 -3.41 4.61 8.48
C LEU A 347 -3.39 4.33 6.97
N TYR A 348 -2.22 4.11 6.34
CA TYR A 348 -2.15 3.89 4.88
C TYR A 348 -2.92 2.64 4.39
N LYS A 349 -3.22 1.69 5.27
CA LYS A 349 -4.04 0.49 5.00
C LYS A 349 -5.53 0.65 5.33
N PHE A 350 -5.95 1.82 5.81
CA PHE A 350 -7.34 2.06 6.20
C PHE A 350 -8.30 1.97 5.00
N ALA A 351 -7.91 2.56 3.85
CA ALA A 351 -8.68 2.45 2.62
C ALA A 351 -8.75 1.01 2.10
N ASP A 352 -7.64 0.25 2.16
CA ASP A 352 -7.59 -1.16 1.74
C ASP A 352 -8.53 -2.04 2.58
N TYR A 353 -8.61 -1.79 3.89
CA TYR A 353 -9.55 -2.48 4.77
C TYR A 353 -11.01 -2.18 4.41
N PHE A 354 -11.35 -0.90 4.22
CA PHE A 354 -12.73 -0.50 3.89
C PHE A 354 -13.13 -0.73 2.43
N GLN A 355 -12.18 -0.99 1.52
CA GLN A 355 -12.51 -1.60 0.23
C GLN A 355 -13.25 -2.91 0.44
N GLN A 356 -12.75 -3.80 1.31
CA GLN A 356 -13.50 -5.00 1.64
C GLN A 356 -14.74 -4.67 2.48
N GLY A 357 -14.58 -3.88 3.54
CA GLY A 357 -15.65 -3.59 4.50
C GLY A 357 -16.91 -3.03 3.85
N ASP A 358 -16.78 -2.06 2.95
CA ASP A 358 -17.91 -1.40 2.27
C ASP A 358 -18.32 -2.17 1.00
N MET A 359 -17.38 -2.43 0.07
CA MET A 359 -17.72 -2.96 -1.26
C MET A 359 -18.21 -4.40 -1.21
N GLU A 360 -17.62 -5.26 -0.37
CA GLU A 360 -18.10 -6.66 -0.24
C GLU A 360 -19.43 -6.73 0.52
N SER A 361 -19.70 -5.77 1.39
CA SER A 361 -20.99 -5.65 2.10
C SER A 361 -22.10 -5.16 1.18
N ASN A 362 -21.88 -4.01 0.55
CA ASN A 362 -22.95 -3.24 -0.08
C ASN A 362 -22.90 -3.24 -1.61
N GLY A 363 -21.88 -3.84 -2.25
CA GLY A 363 -21.84 -4.07 -3.70
C GLY A 363 -22.83 -5.16 -4.13
N LYS A 364 -24.12 -4.88 -4.01
CA LYS A 364 -25.22 -5.83 -4.18
C LYS A 364 -26.18 -5.37 -5.27
N SER A 365 -26.88 -6.33 -5.86
CA SER A 365 -27.83 -6.04 -6.94
C SER A 365 -29.26 -6.49 -6.63
N VAL A 366 -29.47 -7.15 -5.50
CA VAL A 366 -30.75 -7.78 -5.13
C VAL A 366 -31.06 -7.43 -3.68
N THR A 367 -32.31 -7.04 -3.40
CA THR A 367 -32.81 -6.75 -2.05
C THR A 367 -33.04 -8.03 -1.25
N LYS A 368 -33.25 -7.91 0.06
CA LYS A 368 -33.57 -9.05 0.94
C LYS A 368 -34.84 -9.80 0.53
N ASP A 369 -35.75 -9.16 -0.22
CA ASP A 369 -36.98 -9.75 -0.75
C ASP A 369 -36.78 -10.42 -2.13
N GLY A 370 -35.54 -10.44 -2.65
CA GLY A 370 -35.22 -11.06 -3.94
C GLY A 370 -35.48 -10.17 -5.17
N ASN A 371 -35.80 -8.89 -4.97
CA ASN A 371 -36.02 -7.96 -6.08
C ASN A 371 -34.71 -7.35 -6.57
N ARG A 372 -34.55 -7.22 -7.90
CA ARG A 372 -33.44 -6.45 -8.47
C ARG A 372 -33.61 -4.96 -8.13
N VAL A 373 -32.53 -4.31 -7.68
CA VAL A 373 -32.53 -2.85 -7.42
C VAL A 373 -32.61 -2.05 -8.73
N ASP A 374 -33.26 -0.88 -8.66
CA ASP A 374 -33.39 0.11 -9.75
C ASP A 374 -32.67 1.44 -9.42
N TYR A 375 -31.73 1.38 -8.47
CA TYR A 375 -30.85 2.44 -7.99
C TYR A 375 -29.42 1.88 -7.80
N GLU A 376 -28.46 2.74 -7.51
CA GLU A 376 -27.07 2.35 -7.23
C GLU A 376 -26.93 1.79 -5.79
N THR A 377 -25.88 1.02 -5.51
CA THR A 377 -25.63 0.52 -4.14
C THR A 377 -24.23 0.90 -3.67
N GLY A 378 -23.46 0.01 -3.05
CA GLY A 378 -22.15 0.32 -2.48
C GLY A 378 -21.20 0.97 -3.51
N PRO A 379 -20.57 2.11 -3.17
CA PRO A 379 -19.66 2.80 -4.07
C PRO A 379 -18.30 2.09 -4.18
N ILE A 380 -17.51 2.45 -5.18
CA ILE A 380 -16.10 2.05 -5.25
C ILE A 380 -15.32 2.83 -4.19
N ILE A 381 -14.79 2.13 -3.19
CA ILE A 381 -13.90 2.70 -2.18
C ILE A 381 -12.47 2.69 -2.68
N TRP A 382 -11.75 3.77 -2.46
CA TRP A 382 -10.33 3.89 -2.78
C TRP A 382 -9.67 5.00 -1.97
N GLY A 383 -8.34 5.07 -1.98
CA GLY A 383 -7.65 6.13 -1.27
C GLY A 383 -6.17 5.85 -1.05
N ALA A 384 -5.51 6.83 -0.44
CA ALA A 384 -4.11 6.74 -0.01
C ALA A 384 -3.89 7.70 1.16
N ALA A 385 -2.81 7.49 1.92
CA ALA A 385 -2.43 8.42 2.96
C ALA A 385 -2.09 9.81 2.39
N GLY A 386 -2.57 10.87 3.04
CA GLY A 386 -2.15 12.24 2.81
C GLY A 386 -0.72 12.47 3.34
N THR A 387 0.14 13.22 2.66
CA THR A 387 -0.09 14.02 1.44
C THR A 387 0.17 13.27 0.14
N ASN A 388 0.54 11.99 0.17
CA ASN A 388 0.95 11.23 -1.03
C ASN A 388 -0.13 11.25 -2.13
N GLY A 389 -1.40 11.13 -1.75
CA GLY A 389 -2.53 11.23 -2.69
C GLY A 389 -2.58 12.55 -3.47
N GLN A 390 -2.11 13.65 -2.87
CA GLN A 390 -2.06 14.97 -3.53
C GLN A 390 -1.13 14.97 -4.75
N HIS A 391 -0.06 14.18 -4.67
CA HIS A 391 0.95 14.04 -5.71
C HIS A 391 0.72 12.83 -6.63
N SER A 392 -0.49 12.25 -6.58
CA SER A 392 -0.86 11.10 -7.39
C SER A 392 -2.15 11.37 -8.17
N PHE A 393 -3.27 11.59 -7.48
CA PHE A 393 -4.60 11.59 -8.10
C PHE A 393 -5.46 12.80 -7.76
N TYR A 394 -5.03 13.70 -6.87
CA TYR A 394 -5.84 14.89 -6.52
C TYR A 394 -6.04 15.84 -7.70
N GLN A 395 -5.18 15.78 -8.73
CA GLN A 395 -5.45 16.44 -10.01
C GLN A 395 -6.84 16.07 -10.56
N LEU A 396 -7.16 14.77 -10.57
CA LEU A 396 -8.46 14.27 -11.01
C LEU A 396 -9.56 14.66 -10.01
N VAL A 397 -9.27 14.60 -8.70
CA VAL A 397 -10.25 15.00 -7.67
C VAL A 397 -10.64 16.48 -7.79
N HIS A 398 -9.71 17.37 -8.15
CA HIS A 398 -9.93 18.82 -8.26
C HIS A 398 -10.44 19.30 -9.62
N GLN A 399 -9.92 18.77 -10.72
CA GLN A 399 -10.18 19.28 -12.07
C GLN A 399 -10.68 18.19 -13.04
N GLY A 400 -10.80 16.95 -12.57
CA GLY A 400 -11.41 15.88 -13.36
C GLY A 400 -12.92 16.06 -13.49
N THR A 401 -13.49 15.31 -14.42
CA THR A 401 -14.94 15.35 -14.74
C THR A 401 -15.79 14.45 -13.84
N LYS A 402 -15.23 13.96 -12.74
CA LYS A 402 -15.91 13.10 -11.76
C LYS A 402 -16.16 13.90 -10.48
N LEU A 403 -17.35 13.72 -9.91
CA LEU A 403 -17.65 14.15 -8.54
C LEU A 403 -17.25 13.03 -7.59
N ILE A 404 -16.31 13.32 -6.69
CA ILE A 404 -15.74 12.34 -5.77
C ILE A 404 -15.87 12.88 -4.35
N PRO A 405 -16.89 12.43 -3.58
CA PRO A 405 -16.92 12.63 -2.13
C PRO A 405 -15.68 12.02 -1.48
N ALA A 406 -15.14 12.73 -0.50
CA ALA A 406 -13.92 12.35 0.19
C ALA A 406 -14.04 12.53 1.71
N ASP A 407 -13.61 11.52 2.46
CA ASP A 407 -13.41 11.63 3.91
C ASP A 407 -11.93 11.89 4.20
N PHE A 408 -11.65 13.07 4.73
CA PHE A 408 -10.32 13.44 5.24
C PHE A 408 -10.25 13.08 6.72
N ILE A 409 -9.21 12.36 7.15
CA ILE A 409 -9.10 11.84 8.52
C ILE A 409 -7.74 12.22 9.10
N ALA A 410 -7.64 12.87 10.26
CA ALA A 410 -6.34 13.25 10.83
C ALA A 410 -6.30 13.27 12.37
N PRO A 411 -5.18 12.90 13.00
CA PRO A 411 -4.92 13.23 14.39
C PRO A 411 -4.43 14.68 14.54
N ALA A 412 -4.86 15.37 15.58
CA ALA A 412 -4.38 16.70 15.96
C ALA A 412 -2.94 16.64 16.51
N THR A 413 -2.57 15.52 17.13
CA THR A 413 -1.24 15.25 17.69
C THR A 413 -0.59 14.05 17.00
N THR A 414 0.68 14.19 16.62
CA THR A 414 1.47 13.09 16.03
C THR A 414 2.09 12.20 17.09
N HIS A 415 2.25 10.92 16.76
CA HIS A 415 3.10 9.99 17.51
C HIS A 415 4.60 10.29 17.38
N ASN A 416 4.99 11.01 16.33
CA ASN A 416 6.38 11.29 15.99
C ASN A 416 6.60 12.81 15.89
N PRO A 417 6.74 13.53 17.01
CA PRO A 417 6.99 14.96 17.03
C PRO A 417 8.41 15.26 16.54
N LEU A 418 8.57 15.41 15.22
CA LEU A 418 9.84 15.71 14.55
C LEU A 418 9.94 17.18 14.11
N GLY A 419 11.12 17.76 14.30
CA GLY A 419 11.54 19.06 13.77
C GLY A 419 12.87 19.56 14.37
N ASP A 420 13.55 20.47 13.67
CA ASP A 420 14.81 21.08 14.11
C ASP A 420 14.58 22.31 15.00
N THR A 421 15.50 22.55 15.95
CA THR A 421 15.65 23.75 16.81
C THR A 421 14.34 24.42 17.24
N GLY A 422 13.74 23.94 18.35
CA GLY A 422 12.66 24.64 19.06
C GLY A 422 11.24 24.44 18.52
N ASP A 423 11.08 23.83 17.34
CA ASP A 423 9.78 23.40 16.80
C ASP A 423 9.72 21.88 16.64
N SER A 424 9.42 21.16 17.72
CA SER A 424 9.30 19.70 17.73
C SER A 424 8.07 19.16 16.98
N SER A 425 7.29 19.97 16.26
CA SER A 425 6.09 19.48 15.53
C SER A 425 5.96 20.08 14.14
N ARG A 426 7.05 20.58 13.56
CA ARG A 426 7.07 21.19 12.23
C ARG A 426 6.47 20.28 11.17
N HIS A 427 6.85 18.99 11.17
CA HIS A 427 6.31 18.01 10.22
C HIS A 427 4.78 17.89 10.33
N HIS A 428 4.26 17.76 11.56
CA HIS A 428 2.83 17.58 11.78
C HIS A 428 2.02 18.83 11.43
N ARG A 429 2.56 20.03 11.69
CA ARG A 429 1.92 21.28 11.27
C ARG A 429 1.83 21.42 9.76
N ILE A 430 2.88 21.02 9.03
CA ILE A 430 2.87 21.01 7.55
C ILE A 430 1.87 19.96 7.03
N LEU A 431 1.79 18.80 7.67
CA LEU A 431 0.78 17.78 7.33
C LEU A 431 -0.64 18.33 7.54
N LEU A 432 -0.90 18.93 8.70
CA LEU A 432 -2.23 19.47 9.02
C LEU A 432 -2.59 20.70 8.19
N SER A 433 -1.64 21.56 7.80
CA SER A 433 -1.96 22.67 6.87
C SER A 433 -2.53 22.14 5.56
N ASN A 434 -2.02 20.99 5.08
CA ASN A 434 -2.53 20.30 3.91
C ASN A 434 -3.87 19.58 4.16
N PHE A 435 -4.11 19.07 5.36
CA PHE A 435 -5.41 18.50 5.76
C PHE A 435 -6.50 19.59 5.76
N PHE A 436 -6.19 20.81 6.19
CA PHE A 436 -7.14 21.92 6.17
C PHE A 436 -7.32 22.52 4.77
N ALA A 437 -6.23 22.72 4.03
CA ALA A 437 -6.27 23.40 2.74
C ALA A 437 -6.98 22.60 1.64
N GLN A 438 -6.89 21.26 1.66
CA GLN A 438 -7.45 20.45 0.56
C GLN A 438 -9.00 20.44 0.55
N PRO A 439 -9.70 20.18 1.67
CA PRO A 439 -11.15 20.38 1.77
C PRO A 439 -11.60 21.81 1.44
N GLU A 440 -10.83 22.81 1.85
CA GLU A 440 -11.10 24.22 1.52
C GLU A 440 -11.02 24.47 0.00
N ALA A 441 -9.96 23.99 -0.64
CA ALA A 441 -9.76 24.11 -2.08
C ALA A 441 -10.84 23.36 -2.88
N LEU A 442 -11.23 22.16 -2.43
CA LEU A 442 -12.31 21.39 -3.04
C LEU A 442 -13.65 22.14 -2.95
N ALA A 443 -13.94 22.75 -1.80
CA ALA A 443 -15.20 23.44 -1.59
C ALA A 443 -15.31 24.75 -2.38
N PHE A 444 -14.24 25.56 -2.41
CA PHE A 444 -14.34 26.96 -2.85
C PHE A 444 -13.65 27.26 -4.19
N GLY A 445 -12.75 26.39 -4.64
CA GLY A 445 -12.07 26.52 -5.93
C GLY A 445 -11.33 27.84 -6.11
N LYS A 446 -11.13 28.22 -7.38
CA LYS A 446 -10.43 29.42 -7.83
C LYS A 446 -11.02 29.87 -9.15
N THR A 447 -11.66 31.03 -9.13
CA THR A 447 -12.34 31.61 -10.28
C THR A 447 -11.36 32.08 -11.35
N GLU A 448 -11.82 32.16 -12.59
CA GLU A 448 -11.04 32.71 -13.70
C GLU A 448 -10.55 34.13 -13.45
N GLU A 449 -11.37 35.00 -12.84
CA GLU A 449 -10.97 36.36 -12.49
C GLU A 449 -9.76 36.37 -11.54
N GLN A 450 -9.78 35.50 -10.51
CA GLN A 450 -8.66 35.35 -9.59
C GLN A 450 -7.41 34.84 -10.31
N VAL A 451 -7.56 33.89 -11.24
CA VAL A 451 -6.45 33.38 -12.05
C VAL A 451 -5.87 34.47 -12.94
N ARG A 452 -6.71 35.25 -13.65
CA ARG A 452 -6.27 36.37 -14.49
C ARG A 452 -5.50 37.41 -13.69
N LYS A 453 -5.99 37.73 -12.49
CA LYS A 453 -5.33 38.67 -11.58
C LYS A 453 -3.96 38.16 -11.12
N GLU A 454 -3.82 36.86 -10.87
CA GLU A 454 -2.55 36.25 -10.45
C GLU A 454 -1.52 36.18 -11.58
N LEU A 455 -1.94 35.79 -12.79
CA LEU A 455 -1.03 35.58 -13.92
C LEU A 455 -0.64 36.88 -14.65
N GLY A 456 -1.46 37.94 -14.52
CA GLY A 456 -1.27 39.21 -15.21
C GLY A 456 -1.65 39.16 -16.70
N SER A 457 -1.53 40.31 -17.37
CA SER A 457 -2.03 40.53 -18.74
C SER A 457 -1.31 39.75 -19.84
N GLY A 458 -0.16 39.14 -19.54
CA GLY A 458 0.66 38.40 -20.52
C GLY A 458 0.32 36.91 -20.63
N ALA A 459 -0.60 36.39 -19.81
CA ALA A 459 -0.95 34.98 -19.81
C ALA A 459 -1.85 34.60 -20.99
N SER A 460 -1.62 33.42 -21.56
CA SER A 460 -2.50 32.89 -22.60
C SER A 460 -3.84 32.43 -22.02
N GLU A 461 -4.89 32.50 -22.85
CA GLU A 461 -6.22 32.00 -22.48
C GLU A 461 -6.20 30.53 -22.05
N ALA A 462 -5.44 29.69 -22.74
CA ALA A 462 -5.31 28.27 -22.40
C ALA A 462 -4.74 28.07 -20.98
N LEU A 463 -3.73 28.85 -20.59
CA LEU A 463 -3.14 28.79 -19.25
C LEU A 463 -4.10 29.30 -18.17
N ILE A 464 -4.88 30.34 -18.49
CA ILE A 464 -5.89 30.88 -17.59
C ILE A 464 -6.97 29.82 -17.33
N LYS A 465 -7.53 29.22 -18.39
CA LYS A 465 -8.57 28.19 -18.26
C LYS A 465 -8.06 26.93 -17.53
N SER A 466 -6.81 26.52 -17.76
CA SER A 466 -6.24 25.33 -17.11
C SER A 466 -5.95 25.52 -15.62
N LYS A 467 -5.87 26.76 -15.13
CA LYS A 467 -5.67 27.10 -13.71
C LYS A 467 -6.95 27.43 -12.96
N VAL A 468 -8.12 27.32 -13.60
CA VAL A 468 -9.42 27.45 -12.94
C VAL A 468 -9.71 26.19 -12.13
N PHE A 469 -10.21 26.39 -10.90
CA PHE A 469 -10.74 25.32 -10.07
C PHE A 469 -12.21 25.62 -9.83
N GLU A 470 -13.11 24.76 -10.31
CA GLU A 470 -14.56 24.99 -10.23
C GLU A 470 -15.07 25.01 -8.77
N GLY A 471 -14.37 24.32 -7.86
CA GLY A 471 -14.82 24.14 -6.49
C GLY A 471 -16.09 23.30 -6.41
N ASN A 472 -16.92 23.53 -5.38
CA ASN A 472 -18.18 22.83 -5.15
C ASN A 472 -18.05 21.29 -5.06
N ARG A 473 -16.87 20.80 -4.64
CA ARG A 473 -16.57 19.36 -4.49
C ARG A 473 -16.68 18.97 -3.02
N PRO A 474 -17.45 17.93 -2.68
CA PRO A 474 -17.82 17.66 -1.30
C PRO A 474 -16.75 16.89 -0.53
N SER A 475 -16.69 17.15 0.77
CA SER A 475 -15.79 16.44 1.69
C SER A 475 -16.33 16.41 3.11
N ASN A 476 -16.05 15.31 3.83
CA ASN A 476 -16.09 15.29 5.29
C ASN A 476 -14.67 15.46 5.85
N SER A 477 -14.56 16.05 7.04
CA SER A 477 -13.31 16.11 7.80
C SER A 477 -13.52 15.50 9.18
N ILE A 478 -12.76 14.46 9.49
CA ILE A 478 -12.75 13.77 10.78
C ILE A 478 -11.42 14.10 11.46
N ILE A 479 -11.46 14.74 12.63
CA ILE A 479 -10.27 15.08 13.40
C ILE A 479 -10.40 14.63 14.85
N PHE A 480 -9.33 14.04 15.39
CA PHE A 480 -9.26 13.50 16.76
C PHE A 480 -7.96 13.90 17.45
N PRO A 481 -7.86 13.84 18.78
CA PRO A 481 -6.63 14.24 19.48
C PRO A 481 -5.39 13.43 19.06
N LEU A 482 -5.44 12.11 19.19
CA LEU A 482 -4.33 11.19 18.93
C LEU A 482 -4.87 9.84 18.45
N LEU A 483 -4.15 9.17 17.56
CA LEU A 483 -4.48 7.80 17.13
C LEU A 483 -4.11 6.80 18.24
N THR A 484 -5.01 6.58 19.19
CA THR A 484 -4.91 5.53 20.22
C THR A 484 -5.60 4.25 19.76
N PRO A 485 -5.37 3.09 20.43
CA PRO A 485 -6.13 1.89 20.13
C PRO A 485 -7.64 2.11 20.25
N SER A 486 -8.11 2.81 21.29
CA SER A 486 -9.52 3.15 21.46
C SER A 486 -10.06 4.06 20.36
N THR A 487 -9.34 5.13 19.99
CA THR A 487 -9.72 6.00 18.87
C THR A 487 -9.82 5.23 17.56
N LEU A 488 -8.86 4.35 17.26
CA LEU A 488 -8.93 3.50 16.07
C LEU A 488 -10.14 2.55 16.12
N GLY A 489 -10.43 1.97 17.28
CA GLY A 489 -11.59 1.09 17.47
C GLY A 489 -12.91 1.81 17.17
N ALA A 490 -13.07 3.01 17.74
CA ALA A 490 -14.22 3.85 17.51
C ALA A 490 -14.35 4.28 16.03
N LEU A 491 -13.24 4.61 15.37
CA LEU A 491 -13.23 4.95 13.94
C LEU A 491 -13.61 3.78 13.05
N ILE A 492 -13.15 2.56 13.34
CA ILE A 492 -13.53 1.40 12.53
C ILE A 492 -15.03 1.11 12.71
N ALA A 493 -15.51 1.09 13.95
CA ALA A 493 -16.93 0.86 14.26
C ALA A 493 -17.85 1.95 13.65
N LEU A 494 -17.40 3.20 13.57
CA LEU A 494 -18.11 4.28 12.88
C LEU A 494 -18.43 3.90 11.44
N TYR A 495 -17.44 3.38 10.70
CA TYR A 495 -17.64 2.96 9.31
C TYR A 495 -18.42 1.64 9.21
N GLU A 496 -18.24 0.68 10.12
CA GLU A 496 -19.07 -0.54 10.17
C GLU A 496 -20.56 -0.20 10.26
N HIS A 497 -20.92 0.75 11.13
CA HIS A 497 -22.30 1.20 11.30
C HIS A 497 -22.78 2.10 10.16
N LYS A 498 -21.91 2.92 9.55
CA LYS A 498 -22.22 3.64 8.30
C LYS A 498 -22.66 2.65 7.22
N ILE A 499 -21.88 1.59 7.00
CA ILE A 499 -22.13 0.54 6.02
C ILE A 499 -23.46 -0.17 6.31
N PHE A 500 -23.72 -0.48 7.59
CA PHE A 500 -25.01 -1.05 8.03
C PHE A 500 -26.19 -0.16 7.62
N VAL A 501 -26.15 1.13 7.96
CA VAL A 501 -27.25 2.07 7.69
C VAL A 501 -27.54 2.14 6.19
N GLN A 502 -26.50 2.27 5.36
CA GLN A 502 -26.66 2.31 3.90
C GLN A 502 -27.30 1.03 3.36
N GLY A 503 -26.82 -0.13 3.79
CA GLY A 503 -27.39 -1.41 3.39
C GLY A 503 -28.87 -1.58 3.75
N MET A 504 -29.26 -1.10 4.94
CA MET A 504 -30.65 -1.14 5.37
C MET A 504 -31.54 -0.19 4.56
N VAL A 505 -31.07 1.03 4.26
CA VAL A 505 -31.81 1.97 3.39
C VAL A 505 -32.02 1.38 1.99
N TRP A 506 -30.98 0.77 1.41
CA TRP A 506 -31.06 0.12 0.11
C TRP A 506 -31.86 -1.21 0.14
N GLY A 507 -32.26 -1.70 1.32
CA GLY A 507 -33.00 -2.95 1.46
C GLY A 507 -32.18 -4.20 1.09
N ILE A 508 -30.85 -4.12 1.05
CA ILE A 508 -29.94 -5.20 0.64
C ILE A 508 -29.39 -5.97 1.85
N ASN A 509 -28.79 -7.14 1.60
CA ASN A 509 -28.08 -7.88 2.64
C ASN A 509 -26.60 -7.48 2.69
N SER A 510 -26.19 -6.72 3.71
CA SER A 510 -24.79 -6.31 3.89
C SER A 510 -23.86 -7.42 4.37
N PHE A 511 -24.37 -8.62 4.67
CA PHE A 511 -23.64 -9.64 5.44
C PHE A 511 -23.34 -10.93 4.67
N ASP A 512 -23.91 -11.11 3.49
CA ASP A 512 -23.55 -12.18 2.56
C ASP A 512 -22.49 -11.74 1.53
N GLN A 513 -22.06 -12.67 0.66
CA GLN A 513 -21.08 -12.42 -0.40
C GLN A 513 -21.21 -13.40 -1.60
N MET A 514 -22.42 -13.70 -2.05
CA MET A 514 -22.65 -14.71 -3.11
C MET A 514 -21.87 -14.45 -4.41
N GLY A 515 -21.50 -13.19 -4.70
CA GLY A 515 -20.75 -12.80 -5.88
C GLY A 515 -19.36 -13.43 -6.01
N VAL A 516 -18.76 -13.98 -4.94
CA VAL A 516 -17.41 -14.58 -4.98
C VAL A 516 -17.42 -16.06 -5.37
N GLU A 517 -18.58 -16.72 -5.42
CA GLU A 517 -18.67 -18.18 -5.57
C GLU A 517 -18.37 -18.67 -6.99
N LEU A 518 -18.87 -17.96 -8.01
CA LEU A 518 -18.72 -18.36 -9.42
C LEU A 518 -17.24 -18.51 -9.80
N GLY A 519 -16.41 -17.54 -9.42
CA GLY A 519 -14.96 -17.57 -9.66
C GLY A 519 -14.29 -18.78 -9.01
N LYS A 520 -14.66 -19.14 -7.77
CA LYS A 520 -14.11 -20.31 -7.05
C LYS A 520 -14.46 -21.62 -7.74
N VAL A 521 -15.70 -21.78 -8.20
CA VAL A 521 -16.15 -22.98 -8.93
C VAL A 521 -15.39 -23.11 -10.25
N LEU A 522 -15.30 -22.03 -11.03
CA LEU A 522 -14.60 -22.03 -12.32
C LEU A 522 -13.10 -22.29 -12.14
N ALA A 523 -12.45 -21.66 -11.15
CA ALA A 523 -11.03 -21.87 -10.87
C ALA A 523 -10.72 -23.33 -10.50
N LYS A 524 -11.56 -23.98 -9.69
CA LYS A 524 -11.41 -25.41 -9.36
C LYS A 524 -11.53 -26.30 -10.61
N ALA A 525 -12.47 -26.00 -11.49
CA ALA A 525 -12.64 -26.74 -12.75
C ALA A 525 -11.46 -26.54 -13.71
N ILE A 526 -10.94 -25.32 -13.82
CA ILE A 526 -9.76 -24.99 -14.64
C ILE A 526 -8.52 -25.69 -14.08
N LEU A 527 -8.28 -25.62 -12.77
CA LEU A 527 -7.12 -26.23 -12.11
C LEU A 527 -6.98 -27.72 -12.45
N ALA A 528 -8.10 -28.46 -12.49
CA ALA A 528 -8.12 -29.87 -12.86
C ALA A 528 -7.73 -30.16 -14.33
N GLN A 529 -7.76 -29.15 -15.20
CA GLN A 529 -7.48 -29.27 -16.65
C GLN A 529 -6.13 -28.69 -17.05
N LEU A 530 -5.41 -28.03 -16.15
CA LEU A 530 -4.15 -27.36 -16.49
C LEU A 530 -3.04 -28.35 -16.88
N GLY A 531 -3.12 -29.61 -16.44
CA GLY A 531 -2.07 -30.63 -16.64
C GLY A 531 -1.74 -30.99 -18.09
N SER A 532 -2.70 -30.99 -19.02
CA SER A 532 -2.46 -31.36 -20.43
C SER A 532 -3.41 -30.65 -21.39
N PRO A 533 -2.97 -30.29 -22.62
CA PRO A 533 -3.85 -29.67 -23.62
C PRO A 533 -5.12 -30.47 -23.94
N LYS A 534 -5.05 -31.81 -23.90
CA LYS A 534 -6.20 -32.69 -24.17
C LYS A 534 -7.29 -32.64 -23.08
N ASP A 535 -6.96 -32.13 -21.89
CA ASP A 535 -7.88 -32.06 -20.76
C ASP A 535 -8.71 -30.78 -20.78
N VAL A 536 -8.32 -29.79 -21.60
CA VAL A 536 -8.98 -28.48 -21.72
C VAL A 536 -10.28 -28.61 -22.52
N LYS A 537 -11.42 -28.52 -21.84
CA LYS A 537 -12.75 -28.73 -22.42
C LYS A 537 -13.78 -27.80 -21.78
N ASN A 538 -14.83 -27.48 -22.54
CA ASN A 538 -16.01 -26.74 -22.09
C ASN A 538 -15.73 -25.29 -21.64
N HIS A 539 -14.76 -24.63 -22.28
CA HIS A 539 -14.50 -23.21 -22.08
C HIS A 539 -14.73 -22.45 -23.39
N ASP A 540 -14.90 -21.13 -23.31
CA ASP A 540 -14.89 -20.27 -24.49
C ASP A 540 -13.52 -20.30 -25.20
N SER A 541 -13.48 -19.78 -26.43
CA SER A 541 -12.26 -19.79 -27.25
C SER A 541 -11.11 -19.00 -26.64
N SER A 542 -11.40 -17.94 -25.87
CA SER A 542 -10.38 -17.11 -25.23
C SER A 542 -9.71 -17.85 -24.08
N THR A 543 -10.51 -18.37 -23.14
CA THR A 543 -10.01 -19.15 -22.00
C THR A 543 -9.23 -20.38 -22.48
N THR A 544 -9.75 -21.09 -23.48
CA THR A 544 -9.05 -22.23 -24.09
C THR A 544 -7.70 -21.82 -24.69
N GLY A 545 -7.66 -20.73 -25.46
CA GLY A 545 -6.43 -20.22 -26.07
C GLY A 545 -5.39 -19.80 -25.03
N LEU A 546 -5.81 -19.16 -23.94
CA LEU A 546 -4.93 -18.75 -22.84
C LEU A 546 -4.36 -19.94 -22.08
N ILE A 547 -5.15 -20.97 -21.78
CA ILE A 547 -4.66 -22.19 -21.12
C ILE A 547 -3.63 -22.89 -22.02
N HIS A 548 -3.90 -23.00 -23.32
CA HIS A 548 -2.93 -23.57 -24.26
C HIS A 548 -1.64 -22.74 -24.34
N TYR A 549 -1.74 -21.41 -24.32
CA TYR A 549 -0.58 -20.53 -24.26
C TYR A 549 0.22 -20.77 -22.97
N TYR A 550 -0.43 -20.81 -21.81
CA TYR A 550 0.19 -21.16 -20.53
C TYR A 550 0.88 -22.53 -20.60
N GLN A 551 0.20 -23.56 -21.12
CA GLN A 551 0.75 -24.92 -21.24
C GLN A 551 1.95 -25.00 -22.18
N LYS A 552 1.99 -24.18 -23.23
CA LYS A 552 3.11 -24.08 -24.16
C LYS A 552 4.37 -23.50 -23.50
N TYR A 553 4.23 -22.54 -22.60
CA TYR A 553 5.36 -21.80 -22.03
C TYR A 553 5.74 -22.19 -20.61
N ARG A 554 4.85 -22.85 -19.86
CA ARG A 554 5.17 -23.33 -18.51
C ARG A 554 6.28 -24.37 -18.58
N LYS A 555 7.29 -24.20 -17.72
CA LYS A 555 8.35 -25.17 -17.51
C LYS A 555 8.12 -25.80 -16.15
N GLU A 556 7.35 -26.88 -16.09
CA GLU A 556 7.20 -27.66 -14.85
C GLU A 556 8.55 -28.33 -14.52
N GLY A 557 9.04 -28.15 -13.29
CA GLY A 557 10.23 -28.87 -12.81
C GLY A 557 11.59 -28.27 -13.20
N ILE A 558 11.74 -26.94 -13.25
CA ILE A 558 13.08 -26.35 -13.09
C ILE A 558 13.60 -26.83 -11.72
N PRO A 559 14.65 -27.67 -11.66
CA PRO A 559 15.17 -28.13 -10.39
C PRO A 559 15.69 -26.92 -9.59
N PRO A 560 15.69 -26.96 -8.24
CA PRO A 560 16.29 -25.93 -7.42
C PRO A 560 17.71 -25.55 -7.89
N SER A 561 18.46 -26.51 -8.45
CA SER A 561 19.80 -26.31 -9.01
C SER A 561 19.90 -25.34 -10.20
N CYS A 562 18.79 -24.94 -10.82
CA CYS A 562 18.78 -23.87 -11.83
C CYS A 562 18.44 -22.49 -11.24
N ILE A 563 17.98 -22.44 -9.99
CA ILE A 563 17.75 -21.21 -9.21
C ILE A 563 18.92 -20.99 -8.23
N ASP A 564 19.48 -22.07 -7.66
CA ASP A 564 20.63 -22.06 -6.74
C ASP A 564 21.98 -21.76 -7.42
N LYS A 565 22.06 -21.77 -8.75
CA LYS A 565 23.24 -21.25 -9.46
C LYS A 565 23.38 -19.72 -9.41
N GLN A 566 22.50 -19.02 -8.71
CA GLN A 566 22.58 -17.57 -8.49
C GLN A 566 22.89 -17.16 -7.04
N PHE A 567 23.01 -18.09 -6.10
CA PHE A 567 23.43 -17.80 -4.72
C PHE A 567 24.21 -18.99 -4.13
N PRO A 568 25.54 -18.91 -3.91
CA PRO A 568 26.27 -20.02 -3.34
C PRO A 568 25.98 -20.15 -1.84
N GLU A 569 25.46 -21.30 -1.42
CA GLU A 569 25.60 -21.80 -0.05
C GLU A 569 27.08 -22.16 0.19
N GLN A 570 27.66 -21.64 1.27
CA GLN A 570 28.96 -22.05 1.79
C GLN A 570 28.82 -23.38 2.52
N ASP A 571 29.40 -24.48 2.01
CA ASP A 571 30.18 -25.37 2.87
C ASP A 571 31.22 -26.27 2.13
N SER A 572 32.42 -26.26 2.70
CA SER A 572 33.53 -27.24 2.74
C SER A 572 34.13 -27.94 1.49
N ARG A 573 35.43 -27.63 1.31
CA ARG A 573 36.61 -28.49 1.05
C ARG A 573 36.87 -29.11 -0.35
N ASP A 574 38.03 -28.71 -0.86
CA ASP A 574 39.09 -29.46 -1.57
C ASP A 574 38.75 -30.22 -2.87
N ASN A 575 39.21 -29.68 -4.01
CA ASN A 575 40.28 -30.31 -4.84
C ASN A 575 40.58 -29.57 -6.17
N VAL A 576 41.83 -29.09 -6.29
CA VAL A 576 42.80 -29.21 -7.40
C VAL A 576 42.36 -28.98 -8.88
N CYS A 577 42.77 -27.82 -9.44
CA CYS A 577 43.62 -27.54 -10.64
C CYS A 577 43.84 -28.60 -11.77
N PRO A 578 44.43 -28.25 -12.96
CA PRO A 578 44.19 -27.14 -13.92
C PRO A 578 44.38 -27.54 -15.43
N SER A 579 43.98 -26.68 -16.38
CA SER A 579 44.57 -26.62 -17.75
C SER A 579 43.99 -25.45 -18.57
N TRP A 580 44.65 -24.71 -19.47
CA TRP A 580 46.02 -24.48 -19.93
C TRP A 580 45.89 -23.41 -21.06
N LEU A 581 46.94 -22.60 -21.29
CA LEU A 581 47.33 -21.82 -22.49
C LEU A 581 46.36 -20.75 -23.07
N SER A 582 46.71 -19.46 -23.03
CA SER A 582 47.71 -18.72 -23.87
C SER A 582 47.19 -18.27 -25.24
N ILE A 583 47.32 -16.97 -25.55
CA ILE A 583 48.03 -16.41 -26.72
C ILE A 583 48.03 -14.87 -26.60
N CYS A 584 49.23 -14.28 -26.65
CA CYS A 584 49.52 -12.85 -26.76
C CYS A 584 49.14 -12.30 -28.15
N VAL A 585 48.96 -10.97 -28.31
CA VAL A 585 49.63 -10.13 -29.33
C VAL A 585 49.44 -8.62 -29.04
N HIS A 586 50.58 -7.97 -28.76
CA HIS A 586 51.13 -6.68 -29.20
C HIS A 586 50.33 -5.35 -29.23
N VAL A 587 50.98 -4.39 -28.57
CA VAL A 587 50.87 -2.94 -28.59
C VAL A 587 51.23 -2.34 -29.97
N THR A 588 50.50 -1.31 -30.39
CA THR A 588 51.08 -0.18 -31.14
C THR A 588 50.44 1.13 -30.70
N THR A 589 51.25 2.00 -30.11
CA THR A 589 50.98 3.42 -29.89
C THR A 589 51.25 4.22 -31.17
N SER A 590 50.38 5.15 -31.53
CA SER A 590 50.73 6.28 -32.38
C SER A 590 49.98 7.52 -31.92
N ASP A 591 50.75 8.49 -31.43
CA ASP A 591 50.33 9.85 -31.10
C ASP A 591 49.79 10.59 -32.33
N SER A 592 48.66 11.29 -32.15
CA SER A 592 48.43 12.56 -32.83
C SER A 592 47.72 13.51 -31.86
N ALA A 593 48.52 14.33 -31.18
CA ALA A 593 48.05 15.48 -30.44
C ALA A 593 47.53 16.54 -31.42
N ALA A 594 46.21 16.74 -31.43
CA ALA A 594 45.59 17.92 -31.99
C ALA A 594 44.31 18.24 -31.20
N ASP A 595 44.38 19.41 -30.55
CA ASP A 595 43.30 20.28 -30.08
C ASP A 595 42.50 19.92 -28.80
N SER A 596 43.10 20.26 -27.66
CA SER A 596 42.51 20.30 -26.32
C SER A 596 41.75 21.60 -25.99
N ARG A 597 41.08 22.25 -26.96
CA ARG A 597 40.42 23.56 -26.74
C ARG A 597 38.97 23.71 -27.23
N THR A 598 38.21 22.62 -27.38
CA THR A 598 36.80 22.73 -27.84
C THR A 598 35.76 22.20 -26.86
N TYR A 599 36.11 21.83 -25.63
CA TYR A 599 35.14 21.35 -24.62
C TYR A 599 34.80 22.34 -23.50
N HIS A 600 35.33 23.57 -23.53
CA HIS A 600 35.18 24.52 -22.41
C HIS A 600 34.36 25.80 -22.68
N THR A 601 33.65 25.89 -23.80
CA THR A 601 32.89 27.11 -24.13
C THR A 601 31.47 26.87 -24.61
N LEU A 602 30.70 26.08 -23.86
CA LEU A 602 29.23 26.12 -23.90
C LEU A 602 28.74 25.83 -22.47
N LEU A 603 27.79 26.62 -21.97
CA LEU A 603 27.16 26.57 -20.65
C LEU A 603 27.81 27.42 -19.54
N GLN A 604 28.05 28.70 -19.83
CA GLN A 604 27.86 29.76 -18.83
C GLN A 604 26.46 30.35 -18.99
N GLY A 605 25.53 29.83 -18.20
CA GLY A 605 24.15 30.28 -18.08
C GLY A 605 23.46 29.33 -17.11
N ARG A 606 22.70 29.84 -16.13
CA ARG A 606 21.88 29.00 -15.23
C ARG A 606 20.67 28.43 -15.99
N ASP A 607 20.93 27.71 -17.08
CA ASP A 607 19.95 26.94 -17.80
C ASP A 607 19.81 25.58 -17.11
N LYS A 608 18.58 25.24 -16.73
CA LYS A 608 18.28 23.92 -16.18
C LYS A 608 18.74 22.87 -17.18
N MET A 609 19.61 21.95 -16.75
CA MET A 609 20.02 20.80 -17.56
C MET A 609 18.75 20.09 -18.05
N SER A 610 18.61 19.98 -19.37
CA SER A 610 17.41 19.45 -20.00
C SER A 610 17.68 18.21 -20.83
N LEU A 611 16.71 17.30 -20.87
CA LEU A 611 16.73 16.13 -21.75
C LEU A 611 16.02 16.45 -23.07
N PRO A 612 16.53 16.01 -24.23
CA PRO A 612 15.80 16.11 -25.51
C PRO A 612 14.49 15.34 -25.42
N SER A 613 13.40 15.84 -26.00
CA SER A 613 12.08 15.23 -25.85
C SER A 613 12.04 13.75 -26.22
N ILE A 614 11.24 12.94 -25.52
CA ILE A 614 11.24 11.48 -25.73
C ILE A 614 10.81 11.10 -27.15
N THR A 615 9.93 11.90 -27.77
CA THR A 615 9.52 11.74 -29.17
C THR A 615 10.68 11.99 -30.13
N SER A 616 11.52 13.01 -29.86
CA SER A 616 12.71 13.29 -30.68
C SER A 616 13.74 12.16 -30.61
N ILE A 617 13.86 11.51 -29.44
CA ILE A 617 14.73 10.35 -29.24
C ILE A 617 14.20 9.15 -30.03
N ALA A 618 12.90 8.84 -29.88
CA ALA A 618 12.27 7.68 -30.51
C ALA A 618 12.28 7.72 -32.04
N ASN A 619 12.16 8.93 -32.62
CA ASN A 619 12.06 9.12 -34.07
C ASN A 619 13.40 9.41 -34.74
N SER A 620 14.46 9.69 -33.98
CA SER A 620 15.78 9.96 -34.55
C SER A 620 16.46 8.67 -35.01
N LYS A 621 16.88 8.64 -36.27
CA LYS A 621 17.82 7.61 -36.79
C LYS A 621 19.28 8.06 -36.73
N ASP A 622 19.54 9.27 -36.27
CA ASP A 622 20.89 9.77 -36.07
C ASP A 622 21.53 9.07 -34.87
N THR A 623 22.70 8.47 -35.10
CA THR A 623 23.53 7.81 -34.07
C THR A 623 24.82 8.58 -33.79
N SER A 624 24.93 9.82 -34.27
CA SER A 624 26.05 10.70 -33.97
C SER A 624 26.15 10.99 -32.47
N ARG A 625 27.33 11.40 -32.00
CA ARG A 625 27.53 11.84 -30.60
C ARG A 625 26.65 13.04 -30.22
N THR A 626 26.15 13.76 -31.22
CA THR A 626 25.25 14.90 -31.06
C THR A 626 23.77 14.55 -31.22
N SER A 627 23.42 13.28 -31.48
CA SER A 627 22.03 12.84 -31.62
C SER A 627 21.22 13.03 -30.32
N PRO A 628 19.88 13.16 -30.40
CA PRO A 628 19.03 13.25 -29.21
C PRO A 628 19.20 12.08 -28.24
N LEU A 629 19.39 10.86 -28.76
CA LEU A 629 19.64 9.66 -27.95
C LEU A 629 21.00 9.75 -27.23
N ALA A 630 22.06 10.15 -27.94
CA ALA A 630 23.39 10.31 -27.37
C ALA A 630 23.41 11.37 -26.25
N GLN A 631 22.76 12.52 -26.48
CA GLN A 631 22.65 13.58 -25.49
C GLN A 631 21.87 13.12 -24.24
N ALA A 632 20.75 12.41 -24.43
CA ALA A 632 19.93 11.91 -23.33
C ALA A 632 20.70 10.87 -22.49
N LEU A 633 21.34 9.90 -23.13
CA LEU A 633 22.10 8.86 -22.44
C LEU A 633 23.33 9.47 -21.73
N ALA A 634 24.08 10.36 -22.37
CA ALA A 634 25.25 11.00 -21.75
C ALA A 634 24.87 11.86 -20.53
N THR A 635 23.70 12.51 -20.57
CA THR A 635 23.16 13.27 -19.43
C THR A 635 22.76 12.35 -18.28
N LEU A 636 22.14 11.20 -18.58
CA LEU A 636 21.66 10.26 -17.57
C LEU A 636 22.81 9.44 -16.95
N PHE A 637 23.77 9.00 -17.76
CA PHE A 637 24.78 7.99 -17.39
C PHE A 637 26.23 8.50 -17.34
N GLU A 638 26.48 9.80 -17.56
CA GLU A 638 27.80 10.35 -17.90
C GLU A 638 28.27 10.02 -19.33
N PRO A 639 28.98 10.95 -20.00
CA PRO A 639 29.62 10.67 -21.28
C PRO A 639 30.68 9.57 -21.17
N SER A 640 30.61 8.55 -22.04
CA SER A 640 31.67 7.56 -22.17
C SER A 640 31.80 7.05 -23.61
N GLU A 641 32.98 6.57 -23.98
CA GLU A 641 33.21 6.01 -25.31
C GLU A 641 32.35 4.77 -25.57
N ILE A 642 32.10 3.94 -24.55
CA ILE A 642 31.21 2.78 -24.67
C ILE A 642 29.78 3.21 -24.98
N LEU A 643 29.29 4.26 -24.32
CA LEU A 643 27.96 4.81 -24.59
C LEU A 643 27.84 5.26 -26.04
N TYR A 644 28.81 6.02 -26.56
CA TYR A 644 28.75 6.55 -27.92
C TYR A 644 29.03 5.50 -29.00
N ALA A 645 29.99 4.60 -28.80
CA ALA A 645 30.45 3.67 -29.82
C ALA A 645 29.67 2.34 -29.83
N LYS A 646 29.10 1.93 -28.69
CA LYS A 646 28.43 0.63 -28.54
C LYS A 646 26.95 0.77 -28.21
N VAL A 647 26.57 1.64 -27.29
CA VAL A 647 25.17 1.73 -26.83
C VAL A 647 24.30 2.49 -27.84
N VAL A 648 24.62 3.75 -28.14
CA VAL A 648 23.81 4.61 -29.03
C VAL A 648 23.52 3.97 -30.40
N PRO A 649 24.49 3.36 -31.12
CA PRO A 649 24.22 2.81 -32.45
C PRO A 649 23.42 1.51 -32.46
N ASN A 650 23.37 0.79 -31.33
CA ASN A 650 22.81 -0.56 -31.26
C ASN A 650 21.57 -0.65 -30.35
N LEU A 651 21.17 0.42 -29.68
CA LEU A 651 20.01 0.45 -28.81
C LEU A 651 18.73 0.57 -29.65
N SER A 652 17.94 -0.51 -29.70
CA SER A 652 16.64 -0.52 -30.39
C SER A 652 15.54 0.01 -29.46
N LEU A 653 14.83 1.06 -29.90
CA LEU A 653 13.80 1.70 -29.10
C LEU A 653 12.41 1.51 -29.76
N PRO A 654 11.39 1.07 -29.01
CA PRO A 654 10.03 1.01 -29.51
C PRO A 654 9.44 2.44 -29.67
N PRO A 655 8.45 2.63 -30.57
CA PRO A 655 7.81 3.93 -30.77
C PRO A 655 7.16 4.53 -29.51
N SER A 656 6.78 3.69 -28.53
CA SER A 656 6.17 4.09 -27.25
C SER A 656 7.16 4.14 -26.08
N ILE A 657 8.45 4.36 -26.35
CA ILE A 657 9.49 4.42 -25.30
C ILE A 657 9.24 5.58 -24.31
N THR A 658 9.50 5.33 -23.04
CA THR A 658 9.56 6.34 -21.95
C THR A 658 11.00 6.44 -21.41
N TYR A 659 11.37 7.53 -20.73
CA TYR A 659 12.71 7.62 -20.12
C TYR A 659 13.03 6.51 -19.10
N PRO A 660 12.12 6.08 -18.21
CA PRO A 660 12.38 4.92 -17.36
C PRO A 660 12.70 3.67 -18.18
N SER A 661 11.92 3.37 -19.22
CA SER A 661 12.21 2.23 -20.10
C SER A 661 13.48 2.42 -20.94
N LEU A 662 13.88 3.66 -21.26
CA LEU A 662 15.13 3.96 -21.95
C LEU A 662 16.33 3.62 -21.05
N ILE A 663 16.27 4.01 -19.77
CA ILE A 663 17.29 3.68 -18.77
C ILE A 663 17.41 2.16 -18.61
N GLU A 664 16.29 1.46 -18.46
CA GLU A 664 16.28 -0.01 -18.36
C GLU A 664 16.86 -0.68 -19.61
N SER A 665 16.48 -0.19 -20.80
CA SER A 665 16.98 -0.73 -22.07
C SER A 665 18.49 -0.52 -22.20
N ALA A 666 18.99 0.67 -21.83
CA ALA A 666 20.42 0.96 -21.86
C ALA A 666 21.21 0.10 -20.87
N ILE A 667 20.74 -0.05 -19.62
CA ILE A 667 21.39 -0.90 -18.61
C ILE A 667 21.37 -2.37 -19.03
N THR A 668 20.23 -2.86 -19.53
CA THR A 668 20.12 -4.24 -20.05
C THR A 668 21.10 -4.47 -21.19
N PHE A 669 21.22 -3.51 -22.10
CA PHE A 669 22.18 -3.59 -23.20
C PHE A 669 23.63 -3.56 -22.70
N ILE A 670 23.98 -2.66 -21.78
CA ILE A 670 25.33 -2.60 -21.20
C ILE A 670 25.68 -3.92 -20.52
N LEU A 671 24.78 -4.50 -19.73
CA LEU A 671 24.99 -5.80 -19.07
C LEU A 671 25.16 -6.97 -20.05
N SER A 672 24.75 -6.80 -21.31
CA SER A 672 24.93 -7.79 -22.38
C SER A 672 26.26 -7.67 -23.14
N LEU A 673 26.99 -6.56 -22.97
CA LEU A 673 28.30 -6.34 -23.60
C LEU A 673 29.37 -7.27 -23.00
N PRO A 674 30.50 -7.49 -23.69
CA PRO A 674 31.68 -8.11 -23.10
C PRO A 674 32.08 -7.45 -21.77
N LEU A 675 32.64 -8.23 -20.83
CA LEU A 675 33.02 -7.73 -19.50
C LEU A 675 34.01 -6.56 -19.54
N GLU A 676 34.88 -6.52 -20.55
CA GLU A 676 35.82 -5.41 -20.79
C GLU A 676 35.09 -4.11 -21.16
N ASP A 677 34.06 -4.17 -22.01
CA ASP A 677 33.26 -3.03 -22.43
C ASP A 677 32.41 -2.52 -21.25
N GLN A 678 31.89 -3.44 -20.44
CA GLN A 678 31.19 -3.08 -19.19
C GLN A 678 32.12 -2.35 -18.21
N ALA A 679 33.34 -2.86 -18.00
CA ALA A 679 34.32 -2.22 -17.12
C ALA A 679 34.76 -0.84 -17.64
N GLN A 680 34.98 -0.69 -18.95
CA GLN A 680 35.29 0.61 -19.56
C GLN A 680 34.15 1.62 -19.40
N PHE A 681 32.89 1.17 -19.49
CA PHE A 681 31.74 2.01 -19.21
C PHE A 681 31.75 2.52 -17.77
N ILE A 682 31.99 1.62 -16.80
CA ILE A 682 32.10 1.97 -15.38
C ILE A 682 33.28 2.91 -15.12
N ALA A 683 34.46 2.63 -15.68
CA ALA A 683 35.66 3.45 -15.51
C ALA A 683 35.51 4.89 -16.03
N GLY A 684 34.54 5.15 -16.92
CA GLY A 684 34.17 6.48 -17.39
C GLY A 684 33.42 7.34 -16.38
N HIS A 685 32.93 6.77 -15.28
CA HIS A 685 32.25 7.52 -14.23
C HIS A 685 33.25 8.24 -13.30
N PRO A 686 32.87 9.41 -12.77
CA PRO A 686 33.70 10.13 -11.81
C PRO A 686 33.75 9.39 -10.47
N ARG A 687 34.88 9.52 -9.79
CA ARG A 687 35.06 8.93 -8.45
C ARG A 687 34.28 9.72 -7.41
N ILE A 688 33.80 9.03 -6.38
CA ILE A 688 33.17 9.71 -5.25
C ILE A 688 34.20 10.57 -4.51
N GLY A 689 33.92 11.87 -4.36
CA GLY A 689 34.85 12.83 -3.76
C GLY A 689 35.82 13.48 -4.74
N GLU A 690 35.78 13.13 -6.02
CA GLU A 690 36.48 13.85 -7.08
C GLU A 690 35.86 15.26 -7.24
N VAL A 691 36.70 16.29 -7.36
CA VAL A 691 36.26 17.70 -7.43
C VAL A 691 36.70 18.40 -8.71
N SER A 692 37.47 17.71 -9.55
CA SER A 692 37.98 18.17 -10.85
C SER A 692 37.40 17.33 -11.98
N ASN A 693 37.28 17.87 -13.19
CA ASN A 693 36.86 17.15 -14.40
C ASN A 693 35.47 16.48 -14.32
N LEU A 694 34.59 16.96 -13.43
CA LEU A 694 33.20 16.50 -13.35
C LEU A 694 32.33 17.12 -14.44
N SER A 695 31.34 16.38 -14.96
CA SER A 695 30.22 16.98 -15.68
C SER A 695 29.44 17.93 -14.76
N ALA A 696 28.69 18.88 -15.33
CA ALA A 696 27.89 19.82 -14.54
C ALA A 696 26.90 19.11 -13.60
N LEU A 697 26.36 17.96 -14.02
CA LEU A 697 25.43 17.15 -13.23
C LEU A 697 26.14 16.43 -12.10
N SER A 698 27.26 15.76 -12.40
CA SER A 698 28.10 15.16 -11.37
C SER A 698 28.59 16.20 -10.38
N ALA A 699 29.04 17.37 -10.82
CA ALA A 699 29.45 18.48 -9.95
C ALA A 699 28.31 18.93 -9.03
N ALA A 700 27.09 19.09 -9.55
CA ALA A 700 25.93 19.46 -8.75
C ALA A 700 25.53 18.37 -7.73
N GLU A 701 25.60 17.09 -8.11
CA GLU A 701 25.32 15.96 -7.22
C GLU A 701 26.38 15.86 -6.11
N GLN A 702 27.63 16.11 -6.47
CA GLN A 702 28.79 16.08 -5.59
C GLN A 702 28.92 17.36 -4.73
N ALA A 703 28.26 18.47 -5.08
CA ALA A 703 28.30 19.74 -4.34
C ALA A 703 27.20 19.88 -3.26
N LYS A 704 26.29 18.91 -3.15
CA LYS A 704 25.08 19.05 -2.32
C LYS A 704 25.35 19.14 -0.81
N TYR A 705 26.54 18.77 -0.35
CA TYR A 705 26.97 18.88 1.06
C TYR A 705 28.42 19.38 1.17
N ALA A 706 28.67 20.30 2.11
CA ALA A 706 30.04 20.65 2.49
C ALA A 706 30.73 19.39 3.01
N THR A 707 31.74 18.92 2.29
CA THR A 707 32.49 17.72 2.68
C THR A 707 33.79 18.16 3.34
N PRO A 708 34.04 17.76 4.59
CA PRO A 708 35.28 18.12 5.26
C PRO A 708 36.52 17.64 4.47
N PRO A 709 37.62 18.41 4.43
CA PRO A 709 38.83 18.04 3.70
C PRO A 709 39.37 16.65 4.07
N GLU A 710 39.25 16.24 5.33
CA GLU A 710 39.64 14.92 5.83
C GLU A 710 38.82 13.79 5.22
N VAL A 711 37.52 14.00 4.97
CA VAL A 711 36.65 13.02 4.31
C VAL A 711 36.99 12.91 2.82
N LEU A 712 37.30 14.03 2.16
CA LEU A 712 37.75 14.02 0.76
C LEU A 712 39.08 13.28 0.61
N GLN A 713 40.02 13.52 1.52
CA GLN A 713 41.30 12.83 1.54
C GLN A 713 41.10 11.32 1.79
N ARG A 714 40.22 10.94 2.72
CA ARG A 714 39.92 9.52 2.99
C ARG A 714 39.27 8.82 1.79
N LEU A 715 38.32 9.47 1.13
CA LEU A 715 37.70 8.92 -0.08
C LEU A 715 38.70 8.75 -1.21
N LYS A 716 39.67 9.66 -1.36
CA LYS A 716 40.75 9.51 -2.34
C LYS A 716 41.56 8.23 -2.09
N GLU A 717 41.98 8.01 -0.85
CA GLU A 717 42.71 6.79 -0.46
C GLU A 717 41.89 5.52 -0.70
N LEU A 718 40.60 5.56 -0.39
CA LEU A 718 39.71 4.41 -0.59
C LEU A 718 39.43 4.12 -2.06
N ASN A 719 39.31 5.15 -2.92
CA ASN A 719 39.22 4.94 -4.36
C ASN A 719 40.50 4.28 -4.90
N GLU A 720 41.68 4.73 -4.47
CA GLU A 720 42.95 4.11 -4.87
C GLU A 720 43.08 2.66 -4.37
N ALA A 721 42.60 2.37 -3.16
CA ALA A 721 42.56 1.01 -2.62
C ALA A 721 41.56 0.12 -3.38
N TYR A 722 40.40 0.67 -3.73
CA TYR A 722 39.37 -0.03 -4.49
C TYR A 722 39.85 -0.37 -5.89
N GLU A 723 40.50 0.55 -6.61
CA GLU A 723 41.03 0.30 -7.96
C GLU A 723 42.15 -0.76 -7.94
N LYS A 724 42.88 -0.91 -6.82
CA LYS A 724 43.83 -2.03 -6.63
C LYS A 724 43.11 -3.35 -6.35
N CYS A 725 42.03 -3.31 -5.57
CA CYS A 725 41.25 -4.50 -5.22
C CYS A 725 40.42 -5.00 -6.43
N TYR A 726 39.91 -4.09 -7.26
CA TYR A 726 39.12 -4.37 -8.46
C TYR A 726 39.71 -3.67 -9.69
N PRO A 727 40.77 -4.23 -10.31
CA PRO A 727 41.45 -3.59 -11.42
C PRO A 727 40.49 -3.25 -12.57
N GLY A 728 40.55 -2.00 -13.04
CA GLY A 728 39.72 -1.50 -14.15
C GLY A 728 38.31 -1.03 -13.76
N LEU A 729 37.92 -1.11 -12.49
CA LEU A 729 36.64 -0.58 -12.00
C LEU A 729 36.86 0.67 -11.15
N VAL A 730 35.86 1.54 -11.09
CA VAL A 730 35.77 2.64 -10.11
C VAL A 730 34.63 2.35 -9.14
N TYR A 731 34.74 2.83 -7.90
CA TYR A 731 33.71 2.61 -6.91
C TYR A 731 32.51 3.52 -7.18
N ILE A 732 31.40 2.92 -7.60
CA ILE A 732 30.13 3.63 -7.82
C ILE A 732 29.12 3.10 -6.82
N THR A 733 28.44 3.96 -6.07
CA THR A 733 27.30 3.56 -5.22
C THR A 733 26.19 4.58 -5.34
N PHE A 734 24.94 4.13 -5.24
CA PHE A 734 23.81 5.06 -5.20
C PHE A 734 23.70 5.68 -3.81
N VAL A 735 24.05 6.96 -3.71
CA VAL A 735 24.12 7.66 -2.41
C VAL A 735 22.75 8.00 -1.82
N ASN A 736 21.67 8.07 -2.63
CA ASN A 736 20.30 8.37 -2.18
C ASN A 736 20.15 9.52 -1.17
N GLY A 737 20.96 10.58 -1.30
CA GLY A 737 20.93 11.72 -0.38
C GLY A 737 21.82 11.60 0.87
N ARG A 738 22.51 10.47 1.07
CA ARG A 738 23.57 10.28 2.08
C ARG A 738 24.71 11.27 1.84
N ALA A 739 25.29 11.79 2.93
CA ALA A 739 26.51 12.57 2.89
C ALA A 739 27.72 11.65 2.58
N ARG A 740 28.78 12.22 2.01
CA ARG A 740 30.01 11.48 1.67
C ARG A 740 30.65 10.76 2.85
N ALA A 741 30.55 11.33 4.06
CA ALA A 741 31.06 10.70 5.27
C ALA A 741 30.34 9.37 5.60
N GLU A 742 29.06 9.24 5.22
CA GLU A 742 28.28 8.02 5.44
C GLU A 742 28.63 6.89 4.46
N ILE A 743 29.36 7.21 3.38
CA ILE A 743 29.80 6.23 2.37
C ILE A 743 31.18 5.65 2.72
N VAL A 744 31.98 6.35 3.53
CA VAL A 744 33.33 5.92 3.91
C VAL A 744 33.36 4.50 4.49
N PRO A 745 32.49 4.11 5.44
CA PRO A 745 32.50 2.74 5.97
C PRO A 745 32.16 1.67 4.93
N GLU A 746 31.26 1.96 3.98
CA GLU A 746 30.87 1.06 2.88
C GLU A 746 32.06 0.80 1.94
N MET A 747 32.83 1.85 1.64
CA MET A 747 34.06 1.74 0.85
C MET A 747 35.18 1.01 1.61
N GLU A 748 35.29 1.22 2.92
CA GLU A 748 36.28 0.52 3.75
C GLU A 748 36.06 -1.00 3.76
N GLU A 749 34.79 -1.43 3.85
CA GLU A 749 34.42 -2.84 3.74
C GLU A 749 34.73 -3.39 2.35
N ALA A 750 34.44 -2.63 1.29
CA ALA A 750 34.67 -3.05 -0.09
C ALA A 750 36.15 -3.30 -0.42
N VAL A 751 37.09 -2.69 0.30
CA VAL A 751 38.54 -2.79 0.04
C VAL A 751 39.29 -3.69 1.03
N ALA A 752 38.59 -4.42 1.91
CA ALA A 752 39.18 -5.19 3.00
C ALA A 752 39.84 -6.53 2.58
N GLY A 753 40.05 -6.79 1.29
CA GLY A 753 40.52 -8.08 0.75
C GLY A 753 41.71 -7.98 -0.20
N GLU A 754 42.18 -9.14 -0.68
CA GLU A 754 43.23 -9.23 -1.70
C GLU A 754 42.72 -8.76 -3.09
N PRO A 755 43.61 -8.36 -4.01
CA PRO A 755 43.23 -8.02 -5.38
C PRO A 755 42.48 -9.14 -6.11
N MET A 756 41.32 -8.79 -6.67
CA MET A 756 40.46 -9.71 -7.39
C MET A 756 41.01 -9.99 -8.79
N GLN A 757 40.90 -11.24 -9.23
CA GLN A 757 41.22 -11.62 -10.60
C GLN A 757 40.20 -10.99 -11.56
N VAL A 758 40.67 -10.20 -12.52
CA VAL A 758 39.82 -9.59 -13.56
C VAL A 758 39.06 -10.68 -14.33
N GLY A 759 37.75 -10.52 -14.45
CA GLY A 759 36.86 -11.52 -15.05
C GLY A 759 36.55 -12.72 -14.15
N GLY A 760 37.12 -12.80 -12.95
CA GLY A 760 36.73 -13.76 -11.92
C GLY A 760 35.33 -13.50 -11.37
N GLU A 761 34.81 -14.44 -10.59
CA GLU A 761 33.43 -14.39 -10.08
C GLU A 761 33.16 -13.14 -9.24
N GLU A 762 34.05 -12.83 -8.28
CA GLU A 762 33.86 -11.69 -7.38
C GLU A 762 34.03 -10.35 -8.11
N TRP A 763 35.00 -10.24 -9.01
CA TRP A 763 35.18 -9.06 -9.86
C TRP A 763 33.97 -8.84 -10.77
N THR A 764 33.41 -9.91 -11.34
CA THR A 764 32.22 -9.84 -12.20
C THR A 764 30.97 -9.46 -11.41
N ARG A 765 30.83 -9.98 -10.19
CA ARG A 765 29.75 -9.60 -9.26
C ARG A 765 29.82 -8.11 -8.95
N GLU A 766 31.00 -7.61 -8.65
CA GLU A 766 31.21 -6.20 -8.32
C GLU A 766 30.95 -5.28 -9.52
N LEU A 767 31.42 -5.66 -10.71
CA LEU A 767 31.12 -4.96 -11.96
C LEU A 767 29.60 -4.86 -12.21
N ARG A 768 28.85 -5.96 -12.05
CA ARG A 768 27.39 -5.96 -12.24
C ARG A 768 26.66 -5.10 -11.22
N ARG A 769 27.12 -5.11 -9.96
CA ARG A 769 26.62 -4.21 -8.91
C ARG A 769 26.85 -2.75 -9.30
N ALA A 770 28.06 -2.40 -9.75
CA ALA A 770 28.39 -1.05 -10.20
C ALA A 770 27.49 -0.60 -11.38
N VAL A 771 27.28 -1.44 -12.40
CA VAL A 771 26.36 -1.14 -13.52
C VAL A 771 24.92 -0.95 -13.03
N THR A 772 24.48 -1.77 -12.07
CA THR A 772 23.14 -1.63 -11.47
C THR A 772 22.99 -0.31 -10.71
N ASP A 773 24.00 0.11 -9.95
CA ASP A 773 23.98 1.38 -9.22
C ASP A 773 24.04 2.59 -10.14
N VAL A 774 24.75 2.50 -11.28
CA VAL A 774 24.67 3.50 -12.37
C VAL A 774 23.22 3.66 -12.88
N GLY A 775 22.48 2.55 -13.02
CA GLY A 775 21.05 2.59 -13.36
C GLY A 775 20.20 3.33 -12.32
N LYS A 776 20.46 3.13 -11.02
CA LYS A 776 19.78 3.85 -9.93
C LYS A 776 20.10 5.34 -9.95
N ILE A 777 21.36 5.70 -10.22
CA ILE A 777 21.81 7.08 -10.38
C ILE A 777 21.08 7.75 -11.55
N ALA A 778 21.01 7.10 -12.71
CA ALA A 778 20.28 7.61 -13.87
C ALA A 778 18.80 7.86 -13.58
N LYS A 779 18.11 6.95 -12.87
CA LYS A 779 16.72 7.16 -12.44
C LYS A 779 16.57 8.35 -11.48
N SER A 780 17.50 8.51 -10.54
CA SER A 780 17.52 9.65 -9.62
C SER A 780 17.75 10.98 -10.35
N ARG A 781 18.60 10.98 -11.39
CA ARG A 781 18.84 12.13 -12.28
C ARG A 781 17.60 12.50 -13.07
N LEU A 782 16.91 11.51 -13.64
CA LEU A 782 15.66 11.73 -14.38
C LEU A 782 14.64 12.55 -13.56
N GLY A 783 14.52 12.28 -12.25
CA GLY A 783 13.62 13.03 -11.36
C GLY A 783 14.01 14.49 -11.08
N LYS A 784 15.19 14.93 -11.51
CA LYS A 784 15.74 16.28 -11.26
C LYS A 784 15.94 17.11 -12.54
N LEU A 785 15.91 16.48 -13.71
CA LEU A 785 16.14 17.12 -15.00
C LEU A 785 14.84 17.69 -15.57
N VAL A 786 14.97 18.77 -16.35
CA VAL A 786 13.83 19.31 -17.12
C VAL A 786 13.73 18.55 -18.43
N ILE A 787 12.55 18.07 -18.80
CA ILE A 787 12.36 17.45 -20.11
C ILE A 787 12.06 18.59 -21.10
N GLY A 788 12.73 18.58 -22.26
CA GLY A 788 12.50 19.52 -23.35
C GLY A 788 11.04 19.52 -23.81
N PRO A 789 10.56 20.58 -24.47
CA PRO A 789 9.15 20.75 -24.76
C PRO A 789 8.63 19.65 -25.69
N ASP A 790 7.85 18.75 -25.12
CA ASP A 790 6.76 17.98 -25.75
C ASP A 790 5.55 18.04 -24.81
#